data_AF-A0A6J2QBE0-F1
#
_entry.id   AF-A0A6J2QBE0-F1
#
_cell.length_a   1.000
_cell.length_b   1.000
_cell.length_c   1.000
_cell.angle_alpha   90.00
_cell.angle_beta   90.00
_cell.angle_gamma   90.00
#
_symmetry.space_group_name_H-M   'P 1'
#
loop_
_entity.id
_entity.type
_entity.pdbx_description
1 polymer ?
#
loop_
_entity_poly.entity_id
_entity_poly.type
_entity_poly.pdbx_seq_one_letter_code
_entity_poly.pdbx_strand_id
1 'polypeptide(L)'
;MPAENLRWETLQALKNSPKGNITFDPYWSERGEPILAGCKEPLSLSPHSAVILERLCSSLPLQKSCFLGSSSGHSSPGLSEEISGSLSSTGSIADLNTRHTALSAAPSLRTERDQAVSDEVNDEDPEEDVGEVSSHASLPAISLLSPKAMETAGHIIKFAAEQREKAKMALKLRQEMQEKLVAAVANSESEQLKRFEEFMELKQRQEFQSMRDMMDRETKESIGRQEKLKEEQRHRMKILNLRLREAEQQRLREAELERQRQSDGRERLRNLNTIQEEILQLNQLLEPSTQTKTELPAASLSSYCTRGNQLCSQLSEVVRKTAEGEFPSAEDMTMAERALHEMRALIRLMQEEVAKAQERKKKEEEEEVQSRKQAELHAQQEAQKKAAESAKEKAKRKGLQNSAEDSTRKWYKDLQESAARCAQSFEQLNSPKDVQTKKLKLELQKAASIPVSQISSNSGSQLREIFDKINKLLSGRGLVSGGKSVSTSQHPQGLDFVSYKLAEKFVKQGEEEVASHHEAAFPIAVVASGIWELHPQVGELFLAHLHKKCPYAVPHYPPMKEGTTVEDYQRILGYRVDDSGVEGQDSFLKRMSGMIRLYAAVIQLRWPYGAKQGSAPHGLNHGWRWLAQMLNMEPLADITATLLFDFLEVCGHALMKQYQSQFWKLILLLQEEYFPRIEAVTSSGQMGSVIRLKQFLHTSLQSRQIRRPKGELSSTFWCS
;
A
#
# COMPACT_ATOMS: atom_id res chain seq x y z
N MET A 1 -46.89 35.90 6.53
CA MET A 1 -46.85 34.97 5.38
C MET A 1 -47.18 35.73 4.10
N PRO A 2 -46.21 36.10 3.25
CA PRO A 2 -46.49 36.62 1.90
C PRO A 2 -45.76 35.87 0.76
N ALA A 3 -44.91 34.88 1.06
CA ALA A 3 -43.95 34.32 0.11
C ALA A 3 -44.55 33.36 -0.96
N GLU A 4 -45.79 32.87 -0.76
CA GLU A 4 -46.38 31.87 -1.66
C GLU A 4 -46.99 32.48 -2.93
N ASN A 5 -47.59 33.67 -2.85
CA ASN A 5 -48.23 34.32 -4.01
C ASN A 5 -47.22 34.75 -5.09
N LEU A 6 -46.08 35.31 -4.69
CA LEU A 6 -45.00 35.74 -5.59
C LEU A 6 -44.47 34.59 -6.47
N ARG A 7 -44.56 33.34 -5.99
CA ARG A 7 -44.07 32.16 -6.69
C ARG A 7 -44.94 31.80 -7.90
N TRP A 8 -46.25 32.02 -7.80
CA TRP A 8 -47.21 31.77 -8.88
C TRP A 8 -47.13 32.84 -9.97
N GLU A 9 -47.03 34.11 -9.60
CA GLU A 9 -46.83 35.22 -10.54
C GLU A 9 -45.54 35.06 -11.36
N THR A 10 -44.45 34.64 -10.71
CA THR A 10 -43.15 34.38 -11.38
C THR A 10 -43.26 33.23 -12.39
N LEU A 11 -43.96 32.14 -12.06
CA LEU A 11 -44.20 31.01 -12.97
C LEU A 11 -45.09 31.40 -14.15
N GLN A 12 -46.11 32.22 -13.92
CA GLN A 12 -47.02 32.71 -14.96
C GLN A 12 -46.32 33.71 -15.89
N ALA A 13 -45.44 34.58 -15.36
CA ALA A 13 -44.57 35.45 -16.14
C ALA A 13 -43.58 34.66 -17.01
N LEU A 14 -42.98 33.59 -16.48
CA LEU A 14 -42.10 32.69 -17.24
C LEU A 14 -42.84 32.02 -18.40
N LYS A 15 -44.04 31.49 -18.14
CA LYS A 15 -44.89 30.83 -19.15
C LYS A 15 -45.34 31.77 -20.27
N ASN A 16 -45.54 33.05 -19.96
CA ASN A 16 -45.90 34.09 -20.92
C ASN A 16 -44.67 34.75 -21.60
N SER A 17 -43.44 34.41 -21.19
CA SER A 17 -42.22 34.95 -21.80
C SER A 17 -41.88 34.24 -23.11
N PRO A 18 -41.15 34.89 -24.05
CA PRO A 18 -40.68 34.23 -25.27
C PRO A 18 -39.76 33.03 -25.01
N LYS A 19 -39.16 32.91 -23.82
CA LYS A 19 -38.38 31.74 -23.41
C LYS A 19 -39.24 30.57 -22.88
N GLY A 20 -40.50 30.83 -22.53
CA GLY A 20 -41.47 29.81 -22.10
C GLY A 20 -42.31 29.24 -23.26
N ASN A 21 -42.45 29.99 -24.35
CA ASN A 21 -43.22 29.62 -25.56
C ASN A 21 -42.38 28.87 -26.62
N ILE A 22 -41.49 27.97 -26.20
CA ILE A 22 -40.73 27.12 -27.13
C ILE A 22 -41.63 25.95 -27.56
N THR A 23 -42.14 26.01 -28.79
CA THR A 23 -42.87 24.88 -29.41
C THR A 23 -41.91 23.74 -29.71
N PHE A 24 -42.07 22.63 -28.99
CA PHE A 24 -41.31 21.39 -29.20
C PHE A 24 -41.84 20.65 -30.44
N ASP A 25 -41.02 20.54 -31.49
CA ASP A 25 -41.29 19.66 -32.64
C ASP A 25 -40.63 18.28 -32.39
N PRO A 26 -41.43 17.21 -32.21
CA PRO A 26 -40.91 15.87 -31.91
C PRO A 26 -40.14 15.23 -33.09
N TYR A 27 -40.24 15.75 -34.31
CA TYR A 27 -39.55 15.22 -35.49
C TYR A 27 -38.25 15.97 -35.84
N TRP A 28 -37.84 16.93 -35.01
CA TRP A 28 -36.65 17.75 -35.26
C TRP A 28 -35.36 16.92 -35.41
N SER A 29 -35.18 15.85 -34.64
CA SER A 29 -33.98 14.99 -34.70
C SER A 29 -33.84 14.19 -35.99
N GLU A 30 -34.95 13.94 -36.71
CA GLU A 30 -34.94 13.16 -37.95
C GLU A 30 -34.48 13.98 -39.16
N ARG A 31 -34.48 15.32 -39.06
CA ARG A 31 -34.12 16.24 -40.15
C ARG A 31 -32.65 16.68 -40.14
N GLY A 32 -31.90 16.38 -39.09
CA GLY A 32 -30.44 16.58 -39.02
C GLY A 32 -29.97 18.05 -38.97
N GLU A 33 -30.87 19.01 -38.77
CA GLU A 33 -30.53 20.43 -38.65
C GLU A 33 -29.98 20.75 -37.24
N PRO A 34 -29.07 21.74 -37.07
CA PRO A 34 -28.58 22.12 -35.75
C PRO A 34 -29.66 22.85 -34.93
N ILE A 35 -29.63 22.70 -33.59
CA ILE A 35 -30.68 23.13 -32.64
C ILE A 35 -31.07 24.63 -32.76
N LEU A 36 -30.17 25.45 -33.28
CA LEU A 36 -30.31 26.91 -33.38
C LEU A 36 -30.57 27.41 -34.82
N ALA A 37 -30.80 26.51 -35.79
CA ALA A 37 -31.18 26.86 -37.15
C ALA A 37 -32.54 27.58 -37.17
N GLY A 38 -32.52 28.92 -37.22
CA GLY A 38 -33.73 29.75 -37.19
C GLY A 38 -33.63 30.93 -36.21
N CYS A 39 -32.77 30.86 -35.19
CA CYS A 39 -32.56 31.95 -34.24
C CYS A 39 -31.74 33.08 -34.88
N LYS A 40 -32.42 34.06 -35.48
CA LYS A 40 -31.82 35.28 -36.08
C LYS A 40 -31.77 36.49 -35.14
N GLU A 41 -31.77 36.27 -33.82
CA GLU A 41 -31.54 37.35 -32.85
C GLU A 41 -30.06 37.36 -32.42
N PRO A 42 -29.39 38.54 -32.43
CA PRO A 42 -28.03 38.65 -31.92
C PRO A 42 -28.02 38.37 -30.41
N LEU A 43 -26.99 37.65 -29.94
CA LEU A 43 -26.79 37.32 -28.52
C LEU A 43 -26.49 38.59 -27.71
N SER A 44 -27.52 39.31 -27.27
CA SER A 44 -27.40 40.42 -26.34
C SER A 44 -27.42 39.93 -24.90
N LEU A 45 -26.45 40.39 -24.10
CA LEU A 45 -26.49 40.22 -22.65
C LEU A 45 -27.55 41.15 -22.06
N SER A 46 -28.13 40.75 -20.93
CA SER A 46 -29.09 41.59 -20.20
C SER A 46 -28.41 42.89 -19.74
N PRO A 47 -29.11 44.05 -19.70
CA PRO A 47 -28.57 45.27 -19.11
C PRO A 47 -28.09 45.09 -17.66
N HIS A 48 -28.63 44.10 -16.94
CA HIS A 48 -28.22 43.78 -15.57
C HIS A 48 -26.92 42.96 -15.48
N SER A 49 -26.42 42.42 -16.60
CA SER A 49 -25.14 41.69 -16.64
C SER A 49 -23.94 42.58 -16.33
N ALA A 50 -24.00 43.87 -16.68
CA ALA A 50 -22.97 44.86 -16.36
C ALA A 50 -22.78 45.04 -14.84
N VAL A 51 -23.89 45.16 -14.11
CA VAL A 51 -23.91 45.35 -12.64
C VAL A 51 -23.34 44.13 -11.89
N ILE A 52 -23.51 42.93 -12.44
CA ILE A 52 -22.93 41.70 -11.87
C ILE A 52 -21.42 41.63 -12.14
N LEU A 53 -20.98 42.05 -13.33
CA LEU A 53 -19.55 42.11 -13.67
C LEU A 53 -18.81 43.17 -12.85
N GLU A 54 -19.37 44.36 -12.64
CA GLU A 54 -18.78 45.38 -11.75
C GLU A 54 -18.60 44.87 -10.31
N ARG A 55 -19.56 44.10 -9.78
CA ARG A 55 -19.47 43.49 -8.43
C ARG A 55 -18.47 42.34 -8.32
N LEU A 56 -18.10 41.71 -9.43
CA LEU A 56 -17.09 40.66 -9.46
C LEU A 56 -15.68 41.22 -9.74
N CYS A 57 -15.57 42.32 -10.48
CA CYS A 57 -14.29 42.97 -10.80
C CYS A 57 -13.79 43.95 -9.72
N SER A 58 -14.64 44.34 -8.76
CA SER A 58 -14.24 45.20 -7.62
C SER A 58 -13.53 44.46 -6.49
N SER A 59 -13.39 43.14 -6.58
CA SER A 59 -12.67 42.31 -5.60
C SER A 59 -11.62 41.39 -6.25
N LEU A 60 -10.53 41.97 -6.80
CA LEU A 60 -9.15 41.46 -6.80
C LEU A 60 -8.23 42.45 -7.60
N PRO A 61 -6.95 42.64 -7.22
CA PRO A 61 -6.06 43.56 -7.94
C PRO A 61 -5.61 43.01 -9.31
N LEU A 62 -5.52 43.88 -10.33
CA LEU A 62 -5.13 43.50 -11.68
C LEU A 62 -3.70 42.95 -11.77
N GLN A 63 -3.57 41.66 -12.08
CA GLN A 63 -2.45 41.17 -12.90
C GLN A 63 -2.94 40.95 -14.34
N LYS A 64 -2.30 41.63 -15.29
CA LYS A 64 -2.55 41.43 -16.73
C LYS A 64 -2.07 40.03 -17.14
N SER A 65 -2.96 39.18 -17.62
CA SER A 65 -2.61 38.03 -18.45
C SER A 65 -3.29 38.15 -19.82
N CYS A 66 -2.50 38.16 -20.88
CA CYS A 66 -3.00 38.21 -22.25
C CYS A 66 -3.27 36.79 -22.74
N PHE A 67 -4.52 36.48 -23.07
CA PHE A 67 -4.87 35.32 -23.90
C PHE A 67 -5.98 35.70 -24.89
N LEU A 68 -5.56 36.10 -26.10
CA LEU A 68 -6.38 36.00 -27.30
C LEU A 68 -5.76 34.93 -28.19
N GLY A 69 -6.50 33.83 -28.39
CA GLY A 69 -6.18 32.86 -29.43
C GLY A 69 -6.55 33.43 -30.80
N SER A 70 -5.68 33.24 -31.79
CA SER A 70 -5.94 33.60 -33.17
C SER A 70 -6.61 32.46 -33.94
N SER A 71 -7.43 32.80 -34.93
CA SER A 71 -7.81 31.89 -36.03
C SER A 71 -7.86 32.67 -37.35
N SER A 72 -7.19 32.16 -38.39
CA SER A 72 -7.13 32.66 -39.79
C SER A 72 -6.70 34.12 -40.00
N GLY A 73 -5.72 34.50 -40.83
CA GLY A 73 -4.88 33.74 -41.75
C GLY A 73 -5.17 34.07 -43.22
N HIS A 74 -4.40 34.98 -43.82
CA HIS A 74 -4.13 35.07 -45.28
C HIS A 74 -2.89 35.95 -45.56
N SER A 75 -2.28 35.70 -46.71
CA SER A 75 -1.01 36.12 -47.32
C SER A 75 -0.48 37.57 -47.21
N SER A 76 0.84 37.69 -47.35
CA SER A 76 1.77 38.86 -47.41
C SER A 76 1.63 39.73 -48.70
N PRO A 77 2.54 40.72 -49.03
CA PRO A 77 3.69 41.31 -48.31
C PRO A 77 3.87 42.87 -48.42
N GLY A 78 4.86 43.45 -47.69
CA GLY A 78 5.61 44.65 -48.16
C GLY A 78 5.99 45.72 -47.11
N LEU A 79 7.30 46.07 -47.05
CA LEU A 79 7.96 47.41 -46.89
C LEU A 79 7.41 48.44 -45.84
N SER A 80 8.20 49.32 -45.19
CA SER A 80 9.64 49.55 -45.02
C SER A 80 9.88 50.67 -43.96
N GLU A 81 11.06 50.69 -43.33
CA GLU A 81 11.80 51.87 -42.81
C GLU A 81 11.17 52.92 -41.85
N GLU A 82 11.84 53.08 -40.68
CA GLU A 82 12.39 54.35 -40.13
C GLU A 82 11.42 55.47 -39.61
N ILE A 83 11.75 56.37 -38.65
CA ILE A 83 12.97 56.62 -37.83
C ILE A 83 12.61 57.42 -36.54
N SER A 84 13.46 57.38 -35.50
CA SER A 84 13.60 58.31 -34.36
C SER A 84 12.42 58.63 -33.40
N GLY A 85 12.67 58.94 -32.13
CA GLY A 85 13.95 58.87 -31.40
C GLY A 85 14.01 59.76 -30.14
N SER A 86 15.04 59.53 -29.32
CA SER A 86 15.46 60.37 -28.18
C SER A 86 14.49 60.43 -26.97
N LEU A 87 14.83 60.55 -25.68
CA LEU A 87 16.00 60.58 -24.78
C LEU A 87 15.33 60.72 -23.37
N SER A 88 15.86 60.42 -22.18
CA SER A 88 17.20 60.13 -21.67
C SER A 88 17.13 59.25 -20.40
N SER A 89 18.29 58.84 -19.90
CA SER A 89 18.59 58.16 -18.62
C SER A 89 18.03 58.90 -17.37
N THR A 90 18.01 58.35 -16.15
CA THR A 90 19.08 57.66 -15.39
C THR A 90 18.43 56.93 -14.19
N GLY A 91 18.75 55.68 -13.83
CA GLY A 91 19.84 55.29 -12.89
C GLY A 91 19.70 55.93 -11.49
N SER A 92 19.82 55.24 -10.34
CA SER A 92 20.27 53.87 -10.06
C SER A 92 20.01 53.48 -8.58
N ILE A 93 19.80 52.18 -8.30
CA ILE A 93 20.13 51.40 -7.07
C ILE A 93 19.94 52.02 -5.66
N ALA A 94 19.13 51.36 -4.80
CA ALA A 94 19.58 50.78 -3.52
C ALA A 94 18.48 49.92 -2.83
N ASP A 95 18.90 48.90 -2.07
CA ASP A 95 18.04 47.84 -1.54
C ASP A 95 17.17 48.21 -0.31
N LEU A 96 16.01 47.54 -0.24
CA LEU A 96 15.17 47.43 0.95
C LEU A 96 15.81 46.47 1.96
N ASN A 97 15.87 46.86 3.24
CA ASN A 97 16.25 45.92 4.29
C ASN A 97 15.47 46.11 5.61
N THR A 98 14.43 45.27 5.75
CA THR A 98 13.95 44.62 6.99
C THR A 98 13.22 45.46 8.07
N ARG A 99 12.21 44.79 8.68
CA ARG A 99 11.37 45.16 9.86
C ARG A 99 10.16 46.05 9.49
N HIS A 100 8.98 45.87 10.10
CA HIS A 100 8.73 45.44 11.48
C HIS A 100 7.68 44.32 11.69
N THR A 101 8.03 43.44 12.64
CA THR A 101 7.10 42.62 13.41
C THR A 101 6.67 43.38 14.67
N ALA A 102 5.45 43.11 15.15
CA ALA A 102 4.94 43.35 16.52
C ALA A 102 4.91 44.79 17.06
N LEU A 103 3.70 45.33 17.11
CA LEU A 103 3.22 46.20 18.19
C LEU A 103 3.15 45.40 19.51
N SER A 104 3.57 45.99 20.63
CA SER A 104 2.94 45.84 21.96
C SER A 104 3.70 46.60 23.05
N ALA A 105 3.10 47.66 23.61
CA ALA A 105 3.14 48.02 25.04
C ALA A 105 2.40 49.36 25.30
N ALA A 106 1.18 49.28 25.84
CA ALA A 106 0.65 50.26 26.81
C ALA A 106 1.06 49.79 28.24
N PRO A 107 0.98 50.56 29.36
CA PRO A 107 0.11 51.71 29.67
C PRO A 107 0.93 52.96 30.14
N SER A 108 0.52 53.96 30.95
CA SER A 108 -0.67 54.19 31.82
C SER A 108 -0.98 55.67 32.12
N LEU A 109 -2.19 55.90 32.62
CA LEU A 109 -2.73 57.14 33.23
C LEU A 109 -1.83 57.81 34.30
N ARG A 110 -1.74 59.16 34.31
CA ARG A 110 -2.31 60.07 35.37
C ARG A 110 -1.88 61.55 35.26
N THR A 111 -2.89 62.42 35.19
CA THR A 111 -3.13 63.64 36.03
C THR A 111 -2.03 64.69 36.29
N GLU A 112 -2.24 65.91 35.75
CA GLU A 112 -2.03 67.29 36.29
C GLU A 112 -0.83 67.56 37.24
N ARG A 113 0.06 68.55 36.97
CA ARG A 113 -0.22 70.00 37.06
C ARG A 113 0.90 70.89 36.48
N ASP A 114 0.47 71.97 35.82
CA ASP A 114 0.88 73.39 35.89
C ASP A 114 2.34 73.91 35.90
N GLN A 115 2.44 75.09 35.25
CA GLN A 115 3.40 76.21 35.38
C GLN A 115 4.79 76.11 34.72
N ALA A 116 5.30 77.15 34.04
CA ALA A 116 4.72 78.35 33.39
C ALA A 116 5.84 79.19 32.73
N VAL A 117 5.55 79.89 31.60
CA VAL A 117 6.22 81.14 31.13
C VAL A 117 7.69 80.97 30.65
N SER A 118 8.24 81.62 29.61
CA SER A 118 7.88 82.77 28.74
C SER A 118 8.54 82.65 27.34
N ASP A 119 7.94 83.28 26.32
CA ASP A 119 8.47 84.23 25.29
C ASP A 119 9.94 84.11 24.76
N GLU A 120 10.32 84.50 23.52
CA GLU A 120 9.78 85.50 22.57
C GLU A 120 10.48 85.39 21.15
N VAL A 121 10.09 86.24 20.15
CA VAL A 121 10.85 86.66 18.92
C VAL A 121 11.00 85.61 17.78
N ASN A 122 10.84 85.85 16.45
CA ASN A 122 10.41 86.94 15.52
C ASN A 122 9.85 86.24 14.22
N ASP A 123 8.86 86.71 13.44
CA ASP A 123 8.66 87.93 12.60
C ASP A 123 9.01 87.74 11.09
N GLU A 124 8.40 88.55 10.21
CA GLU A 124 8.47 88.67 8.71
C GLU A 124 7.33 88.05 7.83
N ASP A 125 6.61 88.96 7.13
CA ASP A 125 5.87 88.74 5.86
C ASP A 125 6.84 88.64 4.65
N PRO A 126 6.38 88.29 3.43
CA PRO A 126 6.15 89.40 2.47
C PRO A 126 4.94 89.22 1.52
N GLU A 127 4.60 90.34 0.87
CA GLU A 127 3.52 90.54 -0.11
C GLU A 127 3.72 89.82 -1.46
N GLU A 128 2.66 89.76 -2.27
CA GLU A 128 2.80 90.08 -3.71
C GLU A 128 1.55 90.80 -4.26
N ASP A 129 1.79 91.88 -5.01
CA ASP A 129 0.83 92.86 -5.55
C ASP A 129 0.69 92.70 -7.09
N VAL A 130 0.06 93.69 -7.74
CA VAL A 130 -0.16 93.91 -9.19
C VAL A 130 -1.37 93.13 -9.71
N GLY A 131 -2.47 93.74 -10.16
CA GLY A 131 -2.66 95.08 -10.76
C GLY A 131 -3.45 94.86 -12.06
N GLU A 132 -4.25 95.77 -12.62
CA GLU A 132 -4.53 97.18 -12.36
C GLU A 132 -5.89 97.50 -13.05
N VAL A 133 -6.35 98.76 -12.95
CA VAL A 133 -7.25 99.51 -13.85
C VAL A 133 -8.45 100.15 -13.11
N SER A 134 -8.14 101.32 -12.55
CA SER A 134 -8.86 102.57 -12.78
C SER A 134 -10.32 102.49 -13.27
N SER A 135 -11.24 102.85 -12.36
CA SER A 135 -12.26 103.82 -12.73
C SER A 135 -12.52 104.75 -11.55
N HIS A 136 -12.42 106.07 -11.79
CA HIS A 136 -12.80 107.08 -10.80
C HIS A 136 -14.32 107.05 -10.57
N ALA A 137 -14.78 106.21 -9.65
CA ALA A 137 -16.11 106.31 -9.08
C ALA A 137 -16.15 107.48 -8.09
N SER A 138 -16.49 108.65 -8.61
CA SER A 138 -16.87 109.84 -7.84
C SER A 138 -17.66 109.48 -6.58
N LEU A 139 -17.37 110.17 -5.46
CA LEU A 139 -18.29 110.28 -4.32
C LEU A 139 -19.73 110.37 -4.85
N PRO A 140 -20.67 109.52 -4.38
CA PRO A 140 -22.06 109.77 -4.65
C PRO A 140 -22.38 111.08 -3.95
N ALA A 141 -22.46 112.15 -4.74
CA ALA A 141 -23.10 113.38 -4.32
C ALA A 141 -24.42 113.00 -3.64
N ILE A 142 -24.79 113.74 -2.59
CA ILE A 142 -26.05 113.55 -1.88
C ILE A 142 -27.17 113.93 -2.84
N SER A 143 -27.49 113.02 -3.75
CA SER A 143 -28.68 113.04 -4.57
C SER A 143 -29.82 113.03 -3.58
N LEU A 144 -30.49 114.16 -3.46
CA LEU A 144 -31.79 114.31 -2.82
C LEU A 144 -32.80 113.52 -3.64
N LEU A 145 -32.67 112.19 -3.57
CA LEU A 145 -33.68 111.24 -3.98
C LEU A 145 -34.98 111.69 -3.31
N SER A 146 -36.04 111.81 -4.13
CA SER A 146 -37.39 112.08 -3.65
C SER A 146 -37.69 111.22 -2.41
N PRO A 147 -38.44 111.72 -1.40
CA PRO A 147 -38.76 110.94 -0.19
C PRO A 147 -39.22 109.50 -0.48
N LYS A 148 -39.98 109.31 -1.57
CA LYS A 148 -40.39 108.00 -2.11
C LYS A 148 -39.23 107.07 -2.48
N ALA A 149 -38.17 107.59 -3.10
CA ALA A 149 -37.03 106.81 -3.54
C ALA A 149 -36.13 106.39 -2.35
N MET A 150 -35.97 107.26 -1.34
CA MET A 150 -35.32 106.90 -0.08
C MET A 150 -36.11 105.84 0.70
N GLU A 151 -37.43 105.96 0.74
CA GLU A 151 -38.33 104.96 1.32
C GLU A 151 -38.21 103.59 0.62
N THR A 152 -38.20 103.56 -0.72
CA THR A 152 -37.96 102.31 -1.47
C THR A 152 -36.58 101.71 -1.23
N ALA A 153 -35.52 102.53 -1.13
CA ALA A 153 -34.18 102.04 -0.79
C ALA A 153 -34.13 101.43 0.62
N GLY A 154 -34.80 102.05 1.60
CA GLY A 154 -34.94 101.51 2.95
C GLY A 154 -35.70 100.17 2.96
N HIS A 155 -36.75 100.01 2.15
CA HIS A 155 -37.46 98.75 2.00
C HIS A 155 -36.61 97.65 1.34
N ILE A 156 -35.82 97.99 0.32
CA ILE A 156 -34.88 97.06 -0.33
C ILE A 156 -33.81 96.59 0.68
N ILE A 157 -33.24 97.48 1.49
CA ILE A 157 -32.24 97.13 2.50
C ILE A 157 -32.84 96.22 3.59
N LYS A 158 -34.05 96.53 4.08
CA LYS A 158 -34.75 95.67 5.06
C LYS A 158 -35.02 94.27 4.49
N PHE A 159 -35.55 94.19 3.26
CA PHE A 159 -35.78 92.91 2.60
C PHE A 159 -34.48 92.13 2.38
N ALA A 160 -33.40 92.77 1.93
CA ALA A 160 -32.09 92.14 1.78
C ALA A 160 -31.53 91.62 3.11
N ALA A 161 -31.71 92.36 4.21
CA ALA A 161 -31.33 91.91 5.55
C ALA A 161 -32.16 90.69 6.00
N GLU A 162 -33.47 90.70 5.81
CA GLU A 162 -34.34 89.54 6.09
C GLU A 162 -33.94 88.29 5.28
N GLN A 163 -33.63 88.46 3.98
CA GLN A 163 -33.16 87.34 3.15
C GLN A 163 -31.78 86.85 3.62
N ARG A 164 -30.90 87.74 4.10
CA ARG A 164 -29.59 87.37 4.66
C ARG A 164 -29.72 86.59 5.96
N GLU A 165 -30.64 86.96 6.84
CA GLU A 165 -30.91 86.17 8.07
C GLU A 165 -31.58 84.82 7.75
N LYS A 166 -32.53 84.77 6.80
CA LYS A 166 -33.09 83.50 6.30
C LYS A 166 -31.99 82.58 5.73
N ALA A 167 -31.05 83.13 4.96
CA ALA A 167 -29.92 82.39 4.42
C ALA A 167 -28.95 81.89 5.52
N LYS A 168 -28.64 82.71 6.53
CA LYS A 168 -27.84 82.29 7.70
C LYS A 168 -28.50 81.15 8.47
N MET A 169 -29.81 81.24 8.72
CA MET A 169 -30.56 80.19 9.44
C MET A 169 -30.62 78.89 8.63
N ALA A 170 -30.84 78.97 7.31
CA ALA A 170 -30.79 77.81 6.43
C ALA A 170 -29.39 77.16 6.37
N LEU A 171 -28.32 77.97 6.41
CA LEU A 171 -26.94 77.49 6.46
C LEU A 171 -26.63 76.78 7.79
N LYS A 172 -27.03 77.36 8.93
CA LYS A 172 -26.92 76.70 10.25
C LYS A 172 -27.65 75.35 10.28
N LEU A 173 -28.89 75.30 9.80
CA LEU A 173 -29.66 74.05 9.76
C LEU A 173 -29.00 72.99 8.86
N ARG A 174 -28.42 73.41 7.72
CA ARG A 174 -27.65 72.51 6.85
C ARG A 174 -26.36 72.01 7.54
N GLN A 175 -25.67 72.87 8.29
CA GLN A 175 -24.49 72.51 9.06
C GLN A 175 -24.83 71.49 10.16
N GLU A 176 -25.85 71.74 10.99
CA GLU A 176 -26.30 70.80 12.02
C GLU A 176 -26.71 69.43 11.44
N MET A 177 -27.34 69.43 10.26
CA MET A 177 -27.70 68.20 9.55
C MET A 177 -26.46 67.44 9.05
N GLN A 178 -25.46 68.16 8.55
CA GLN A 178 -24.19 67.59 8.10
C GLN A 178 -23.38 67.03 9.28
N GLU A 179 -23.32 67.74 10.41
CA GLU A 179 -22.66 67.29 11.64
C GLU A 179 -23.32 66.01 12.19
N LYS A 180 -24.65 65.94 12.19
CA LYS A 180 -25.40 64.72 12.55
C LYS A 180 -25.10 63.55 11.60
N LEU A 181 -24.98 63.81 10.29
CA LEU A 181 -24.63 62.78 9.30
C LEU A 181 -23.20 62.26 9.53
N VAL A 182 -22.23 63.16 9.71
CA VAL A 182 -20.82 62.80 9.97
C VAL A 182 -20.69 62.03 11.28
N ALA A 183 -21.38 62.44 12.34
CA ALA A 183 -21.41 61.72 13.62
C ALA A 183 -22.01 60.31 13.48
N ALA A 184 -23.09 60.15 12.70
CA ALA A 184 -23.69 58.85 12.44
C ALA A 184 -22.74 57.91 11.68
N VAL A 185 -22.05 58.42 10.65
CA VAL A 185 -21.04 57.66 9.90
C VAL A 185 -19.87 57.28 10.82
N ALA A 186 -19.29 58.24 11.55
CA ALA A 186 -18.17 57.98 12.47
C ALA A 186 -18.50 56.95 13.55
N ASN A 187 -19.72 56.99 14.11
CA ASN A 187 -20.19 55.97 15.05
C ASN A 187 -20.29 54.58 14.38
N SER A 188 -20.83 54.51 13.16
CA SER A 188 -20.95 53.24 12.44
C SER A 188 -19.60 52.63 12.08
N GLU A 189 -18.62 53.43 11.66
CA GLU A 189 -17.24 52.99 11.41
C GLU A 189 -16.56 52.51 12.71
N SER A 190 -16.77 53.22 13.83
CA SER A 190 -16.27 52.80 15.14
C SER A 190 -16.85 51.48 15.61
N GLU A 191 -18.14 51.21 15.35
CA GLU A 191 -18.76 49.91 15.63
C GLU A 191 -18.18 48.77 14.75
N GLN A 192 -17.93 49.02 13.47
CA GLN A 192 -17.31 48.01 12.60
C GLN A 192 -15.87 47.70 13.04
N LEU A 193 -15.10 48.71 13.42
CA LEU A 193 -13.74 48.51 13.94
C LEU A 193 -13.75 47.67 15.23
N LYS A 194 -14.62 47.98 16.19
CA LYS A 194 -14.76 47.19 17.43
C LYS A 194 -15.14 45.73 17.15
N ARG A 195 -16.09 45.47 16.24
CA ARG A 195 -16.46 44.11 15.84
C ARG A 195 -15.30 43.36 15.18
N PHE A 196 -14.45 44.07 14.43
CA PHE A 196 -13.24 43.49 13.84
C PHE A 196 -12.19 43.16 14.90
N GLU A 197 -11.97 44.05 15.87
CA GLU A 197 -11.08 43.81 17.02
C GLU A 197 -11.54 42.61 17.87
N GLU A 198 -12.82 42.55 18.24
CA GLU A 198 -13.44 41.42 18.96
C GLU A 198 -13.28 40.09 18.20
N PHE A 199 -13.50 40.12 16.88
CA PHE A 199 -13.31 38.94 16.01
C PHE A 199 -11.85 38.48 15.98
N MET A 200 -10.89 39.41 15.91
CA MET A 200 -9.47 39.10 15.94
C MET A 200 -9.03 38.54 17.29
N GLU A 201 -9.53 39.05 18.41
CA GLU A 201 -9.30 38.46 19.74
C GLU A 201 -9.87 37.05 19.87
N LEU A 202 -11.11 36.83 19.42
CA LEU A 202 -11.75 35.51 19.41
C LEU A 202 -10.93 34.50 18.60
N LYS A 203 -10.45 34.91 17.43
CA LYS A 203 -9.59 34.09 16.58
C LYS A 203 -8.27 33.73 17.26
N GLN A 204 -7.58 34.69 17.86
CA GLN A 204 -6.35 34.43 18.62
C GLN A 204 -6.59 33.45 19.79
N ARG A 205 -7.67 33.64 20.56
CA ARG A 205 -8.03 32.71 21.66
C ARG A 205 -8.29 31.30 21.14
N GLN A 206 -8.95 31.15 20.00
CA GLN A 206 -9.17 29.86 19.35
C GLN A 206 -7.86 29.21 18.87
N GLU A 207 -6.95 29.99 18.30
CA GLU A 207 -5.61 29.54 17.89
C GLU A 207 -4.78 29.08 19.11
N PHE A 208 -4.77 29.84 20.21
CA PHE A 208 -4.12 29.45 21.48
C PHE A 208 -4.72 28.18 22.10
N GLN A 209 -6.05 28.02 22.06
CA GLN A 209 -6.70 26.81 22.56
C GLN A 209 -6.37 25.59 21.69
N SER A 210 -6.36 25.74 20.36
CA SER A 210 -5.95 24.70 19.41
C SER A 210 -4.49 24.27 19.61
N MET A 211 -3.58 25.22 19.85
CA MET A 211 -2.18 24.91 20.16
C MET A 211 -2.03 24.15 21.49
N ARG A 212 -2.81 24.51 22.53
CA ARG A 212 -2.81 23.77 23.79
C ARG A 212 -3.33 22.34 23.62
N ASP A 213 -4.45 22.17 22.95
CA ASP A 213 -5.03 20.86 22.64
C ASP A 213 -4.09 19.98 21.81
N MET A 214 -3.26 20.57 20.95
CA MET A 214 -2.22 19.87 20.19
C MET A 214 -1.11 19.35 21.12
N MET A 215 -0.53 20.21 21.97
CA MET A 215 0.50 19.78 22.93
C MET A 215 -0.02 18.72 23.92
N ASP A 216 -1.27 18.84 24.38
CA ASP A 216 -1.91 17.85 25.25
C ASP A 216 -2.16 16.50 24.55
N ARG A 217 -2.32 16.48 23.22
CA ARG A 217 -2.39 15.24 22.43
C ARG A 217 -1.00 14.64 22.24
N GLU A 218 0.00 15.44 21.84
CA GLU A 218 1.37 14.98 21.62
C GLU A 218 2.00 14.39 22.89
N THR A 219 1.77 15.02 24.05
CA THR A 219 2.22 14.51 25.34
C THR A 219 1.55 13.18 25.71
N LYS A 220 0.22 13.06 25.53
CA LYS A 220 -0.51 11.79 25.73
C LYS A 220 -0.03 10.69 24.78
N GLU A 221 0.21 11.02 23.51
CA GLU A 221 0.78 10.07 22.54
C GLU A 221 2.21 9.63 22.93
N SER A 222 3.05 10.56 23.38
CA SER A 222 4.41 10.26 23.83
C SER A 222 4.41 9.32 25.04
N ILE A 223 3.54 9.58 26.02
CA ILE A 223 3.33 8.71 27.19
C ILE A 223 2.85 7.33 26.74
N GLY A 224 1.82 7.25 25.88
CA GLY A 224 1.30 5.97 25.36
C GLY A 224 2.34 5.17 24.56
N ARG A 225 3.19 5.84 23.78
CA ARG A 225 4.35 5.21 23.10
C ARG A 225 5.35 4.64 24.12
N GLN A 226 5.65 5.37 25.18
CA GLN A 226 6.56 4.92 26.24
C GLN A 226 5.99 3.74 27.05
N GLU A 227 4.68 3.75 27.34
CA GLU A 227 4.00 2.64 28.01
C GLU A 227 4.00 1.37 27.15
N LYS A 228 3.65 1.49 25.86
CA LYS A 228 3.71 0.37 24.92
C LYS A 228 5.10 -0.27 24.85
N LEU A 229 6.17 0.54 24.83
CA LEU A 229 7.54 0.03 24.88
C LEU A 229 7.85 -0.75 26.18
N LYS A 230 7.34 -0.28 27.33
CA LYS A 230 7.48 -0.99 28.62
C LYS A 230 6.69 -2.32 28.62
N GLU A 231 5.50 -2.34 28.01
CA GLU A 231 4.70 -3.56 27.84
C GLU A 231 5.36 -4.57 26.92
N GLU A 232 5.92 -4.13 25.77
CA GLU A 232 6.67 -4.99 24.86
C GLU A 232 7.90 -5.60 25.55
N GLN A 233 8.65 -4.84 26.35
CA GLN A 233 9.77 -5.39 27.14
C GLN A 233 9.29 -6.42 28.19
N ARG A 234 8.18 -6.14 28.90
CA ARG A 234 7.56 -7.10 29.83
C ARG A 234 7.09 -8.38 29.12
N HIS A 235 6.56 -8.26 27.91
CA HIS A 235 6.12 -9.39 27.10
C HIS A 235 7.31 -10.24 26.60
N ARG A 236 8.37 -9.60 26.09
CA ARG A 236 9.63 -10.28 25.72
C ARG A 236 10.23 -11.04 26.90
N MET A 237 10.24 -10.42 28.09
CA MET A 237 10.72 -11.07 29.32
C MET A 237 9.87 -12.31 29.69
N LYS A 238 8.54 -12.25 29.55
CA LYS A 238 7.65 -13.41 29.75
C LYS A 238 7.94 -14.54 28.76
N ILE A 239 8.09 -14.24 27.47
CA ILE A 239 8.45 -15.25 26.44
C ILE A 239 9.79 -15.90 26.75
N LEU A 240 10.81 -15.12 27.13
CA LEU A 240 12.14 -15.65 27.44
C LEU A 240 12.10 -16.63 28.63
N ASN A 241 11.36 -16.29 29.68
CA ASN A 241 11.16 -17.15 30.85
C ASN A 241 10.36 -18.43 30.53
N LEU A 242 9.38 -18.36 29.62
CA LEU A 242 8.65 -19.56 29.16
C LEU A 242 9.57 -20.50 28.38
N ARG A 243 10.33 -19.98 27.41
CA ARG A 243 11.30 -20.77 26.64
C ARG A 243 12.38 -21.42 27.50
N LEU A 244 12.84 -20.72 28.55
CA LEU A 244 13.80 -21.29 29.50
C LEU A 244 13.22 -22.52 30.22
N ARG A 245 11.98 -22.42 30.72
CA ARG A 245 11.27 -23.54 31.37
C ARG A 245 10.99 -24.71 30.41
N GLU A 246 10.63 -24.41 29.16
CA GLU A 246 10.43 -25.44 28.12
C GLU A 246 11.74 -26.20 27.83
N ALA A 247 12.87 -25.49 27.72
CA ALA A 247 14.18 -26.09 27.52
C ALA A 247 14.65 -26.92 28.73
N GLU A 248 14.37 -26.48 29.97
CA GLU A 248 14.60 -27.28 31.17
C GLU A 248 13.75 -28.56 31.19
N GLN A 249 12.45 -28.47 30.82
CA GLN A 249 11.58 -29.64 30.70
C GLN A 249 11.95 -30.58 29.54
N GLN A 250 12.56 -30.08 28.47
CA GLN A 250 13.13 -30.92 27.41
C GLN A 250 14.35 -31.67 27.92
N ARG A 251 15.32 -30.99 28.54
CA ARG A 251 16.51 -31.61 29.15
C ARG A 251 16.17 -32.68 30.18
N LEU A 252 15.15 -32.45 31.02
CA LEU A 252 14.70 -33.45 31.98
C LEU A 252 14.11 -34.70 31.30
N ARG A 253 13.29 -34.53 30.26
CA ARG A 253 12.74 -35.65 29.47
C ARG A 253 13.81 -36.42 28.70
N GLU A 254 14.78 -35.73 28.11
CA GLU A 254 15.93 -36.34 27.44
C GLU A 254 16.79 -37.15 28.42
N ALA A 255 17.08 -36.60 29.61
CA ALA A 255 17.82 -37.30 30.65
C ALA A 255 17.05 -38.51 31.23
N GLU A 256 15.72 -38.45 31.27
CA GLU A 256 14.87 -39.57 31.71
C GLU A 256 14.79 -40.68 30.66
N LEU A 257 14.61 -40.34 29.38
CA LEU A 257 14.68 -41.28 28.26
C LEU A 257 16.07 -41.93 28.15
N GLU A 258 17.14 -41.17 28.39
CA GLU A 258 18.50 -41.71 28.41
C GLU A 258 18.72 -42.66 29.61
N ARG A 259 18.18 -42.33 30.79
CA ARG A 259 18.19 -43.24 31.94
C ARG A 259 17.44 -44.54 31.66
N GLN A 260 16.30 -44.47 30.95
CA GLN A 260 15.54 -45.64 30.48
C GLN A 260 16.34 -46.46 29.46
N ARG A 261 16.90 -45.84 28.42
CA ARG A 261 17.77 -46.56 27.46
C ARG A 261 18.90 -47.32 28.16
N GLN A 262 19.49 -46.74 29.20
CA GLN A 262 20.52 -47.39 30.00
C GLN A 262 19.98 -48.46 30.97
N SER A 263 18.77 -48.36 31.53
CA SER A 263 18.19 -49.47 32.31
C SER A 263 17.91 -50.66 31.41
N ASP A 264 17.25 -50.42 30.27
CA ASP A 264 16.77 -51.46 29.37
C ASP A 264 17.94 -52.12 28.63
N GLY A 265 19.03 -51.38 28.40
CA GLY A 265 20.29 -51.92 27.92
C GLY A 265 20.98 -52.82 28.95
N ARG A 266 21.03 -52.39 30.23
CA ARG A 266 21.58 -53.21 31.33
C ARG A 266 20.75 -54.46 31.60
N GLU A 267 19.42 -54.40 31.44
CA GLU A 267 18.53 -55.56 31.58
C GLU A 267 18.75 -56.57 30.44
N ARG A 268 18.79 -56.10 29.18
CA ARG A 268 19.13 -56.96 28.03
C ARG A 268 20.50 -57.63 28.19
N LEU A 269 21.51 -56.93 28.69
CA LEU A 269 22.83 -57.51 28.95
C LEU A 269 22.79 -58.61 30.03
N ARG A 270 21.99 -58.45 31.10
CA ARG A 270 21.78 -59.51 32.10
C ARG A 270 21.12 -60.74 31.48
N ASN A 271 20.06 -60.54 30.70
CA ASN A 271 19.33 -61.62 30.05
C ASN A 271 20.23 -62.38 29.05
N LEU A 272 21.07 -61.67 28.29
CA LEU A 272 22.07 -62.28 27.40
C LEU A 272 23.06 -63.16 28.16
N ASN A 273 23.56 -62.69 29.31
CA ASN A 273 24.46 -63.49 30.16
C ASN A 273 23.77 -64.74 30.72
N THR A 274 22.51 -64.64 31.15
CA THR A 274 21.72 -65.81 31.58
C THR A 274 21.54 -66.82 30.44
N ILE A 275 21.24 -66.36 29.23
CA ILE A 275 21.15 -67.22 28.03
C ILE A 275 22.51 -67.89 27.74
N GLN A 276 23.62 -67.17 27.91
CA GLN A 276 24.97 -67.72 27.74
C GLN A 276 25.28 -68.82 28.76
N GLU A 277 24.97 -68.59 30.04
CA GLU A 277 25.15 -69.60 31.10
C GLU A 277 24.32 -70.86 30.82
N GLU A 278 23.05 -70.70 30.44
CA GLU A 278 22.18 -71.84 30.09
C GLU A 278 22.71 -72.63 28.87
N ILE A 279 23.11 -71.96 27.79
CA ILE A 279 23.63 -72.64 26.60
C ILE A 279 24.93 -73.39 26.90
N LEU A 280 25.80 -72.85 27.76
CA LEU A 280 27.02 -73.53 28.20
C LEU A 280 26.71 -74.78 29.05
N GLN A 281 25.75 -74.69 29.99
CA GLN A 281 25.30 -75.85 30.77
C GLN A 281 24.68 -76.94 29.87
N LEU A 282 23.86 -76.54 28.90
CA LEU A 282 23.27 -77.45 27.92
C LEU A 282 24.34 -78.10 27.03
N ASN A 283 25.38 -77.37 26.60
CA ASN A 283 26.47 -77.94 25.81
C ASN A 283 27.31 -78.98 26.61
N GLN A 284 27.45 -78.83 27.94
CA GLN A 284 28.08 -79.85 28.79
C GLN A 284 27.29 -81.17 28.86
N LEU A 285 25.97 -81.15 28.62
CA LEU A 285 25.14 -82.36 28.51
C LEU A 285 25.32 -83.08 27.17
N LEU A 286 25.94 -82.43 26.17
CA LEU A 286 26.31 -83.03 24.89
C LEU A 286 27.73 -83.64 24.92
N GLU A 287 28.58 -83.26 25.88
CA GLU A 287 29.93 -83.84 25.96
C GLU A 287 29.91 -85.34 26.34
N PRO A 288 30.73 -86.19 25.70
CA PRO A 288 30.77 -87.64 25.98
C PRO A 288 31.15 -88.03 27.42
N SER A 289 31.66 -87.07 28.19
CA SER A 289 32.32 -87.26 29.48
C SER A 289 31.37 -87.54 30.65
N THR A 290 30.09 -87.17 30.54
CA THR A 290 29.18 -87.05 31.70
C THR A 290 28.05 -88.08 31.74
N GLN A 291 27.79 -88.80 30.65
CA GLN A 291 26.71 -89.80 30.59
C GLN A 291 27.23 -91.24 30.52
N THR A 292 26.93 -91.95 31.60
CA THR A 292 27.20 -93.36 31.88
C THR A 292 26.89 -94.31 30.71
N LYS A 293 27.92 -95.00 30.19
CA LYS A 293 27.88 -96.26 29.42
C LYS A 293 26.52 -96.64 28.77
N THR A 294 26.12 -96.05 27.64
CA THR A 294 25.04 -96.63 26.80
C THR A 294 25.19 -96.36 25.29
N GLU A 295 25.68 -97.36 24.56
CA GLU A 295 25.08 -97.90 23.31
C GLU A 295 24.58 -96.97 22.17
N LEU A 296 25.28 -95.89 21.84
CA LEU A 296 25.11 -95.19 20.54
C LEU A 296 26.38 -95.28 19.67
N PRO A 297 26.25 -95.30 18.32
CA PRO A 297 27.40 -95.19 17.42
C PRO A 297 28.12 -93.84 17.59
N ALA A 298 29.45 -93.86 17.73
CA ALA A 298 30.24 -92.65 17.99
C ALA A 298 30.05 -91.52 16.94
N ALA A 299 29.67 -91.87 15.71
CA ALA A 299 29.43 -90.92 14.62
C ALA A 299 28.17 -90.04 14.81
N SER A 300 27.08 -90.56 15.41
CA SER A 300 25.88 -89.75 15.63
C SER A 300 26.12 -88.75 16.77
N LEU A 301 26.75 -89.19 17.84
CA LEU A 301 27.09 -88.38 19.01
C LEU A 301 27.99 -87.19 18.63
N SER A 302 28.99 -87.38 17.75
CA SER A 302 29.83 -86.27 17.26
C SER A 302 29.05 -85.19 16.52
N SER A 303 27.98 -85.56 15.79
CA SER A 303 27.15 -84.60 15.04
C SER A 303 26.40 -83.65 15.97
N TYR A 304 25.90 -84.14 17.11
CA TYR A 304 25.22 -83.30 18.10
C TYR A 304 26.22 -82.32 18.77
N CYS A 305 27.42 -82.80 19.15
CA CYS A 305 28.47 -81.93 19.70
C CYS A 305 28.89 -80.82 18.72
N THR A 306 29.06 -81.14 17.42
CA THR A 306 29.43 -80.13 16.41
C THR A 306 28.37 -79.06 16.26
N ARG A 307 27.07 -79.42 16.28
CA ARG A 307 25.98 -78.43 16.20
C ARG A 307 25.85 -77.61 17.48
N GLY A 308 26.02 -78.21 18.66
CA GLY A 308 26.04 -77.50 19.95
C GLY A 308 27.13 -76.43 19.99
N ASN A 309 28.36 -76.80 19.64
CA ASN A 309 29.49 -75.87 19.56
C ASN A 309 29.27 -74.73 18.54
N GLN A 310 28.56 -74.99 17.44
CA GLN A 310 28.19 -73.94 16.47
C GLN A 310 27.23 -72.90 17.10
N LEU A 311 26.25 -73.34 17.89
CA LEU A 311 25.32 -72.46 18.61
C LEU A 311 26.05 -71.64 19.69
N CYS A 312 26.99 -72.26 20.42
CA CYS A 312 27.85 -71.55 21.38
C CYS A 312 28.70 -70.47 20.68
N SER A 313 29.23 -70.75 19.48
CA SER A 313 30.00 -69.76 18.71
C SER A 313 29.14 -68.58 18.24
N GLN A 314 27.91 -68.82 17.80
CA GLN A 314 26.97 -67.76 17.41
C GLN A 314 26.63 -66.85 18.59
N LEU A 315 26.42 -67.41 19.79
CA LEU A 315 26.18 -66.59 20.98
C LEU A 315 27.43 -65.80 21.41
N SER A 316 28.61 -66.41 21.31
CA SER A 316 29.89 -65.77 21.67
C SER A 316 30.19 -64.55 20.80
N GLU A 317 29.79 -64.57 19.51
CA GLU A 317 29.85 -63.42 18.62
C GLU A 317 28.97 -62.24 19.11
N VAL A 318 27.76 -62.53 19.58
CA VAL A 318 26.83 -61.51 20.12
C VAL A 318 27.40 -60.92 21.41
N VAL A 319 27.87 -61.77 22.33
CA VAL A 319 28.50 -61.34 23.59
C VAL A 319 29.74 -60.48 23.32
N ARG A 320 30.58 -60.85 22.35
CA ARG A 320 31.76 -60.05 21.94
C ARG A 320 31.37 -58.64 21.51
N LYS A 321 30.35 -58.47 20.66
CA LYS A 321 29.87 -57.13 20.27
C LYS A 321 29.45 -56.28 21.47
N THR A 322 28.81 -56.89 22.48
CA THR A 322 28.41 -56.15 23.69
C THR A 322 29.59 -55.76 24.59
N ALA A 323 30.71 -56.49 24.52
CA ALA A 323 31.95 -56.13 25.22
C ALA A 323 32.68 -54.93 24.58
N GLU A 324 32.34 -54.57 23.34
CA GLU A 324 32.90 -53.42 22.61
C GLU A 324 32.24 -52.07 23.02
N GLY A 325 31.25 -52.11 23.93
CA GLY A 325 30.70 -50.93 24.63
C GLY A 325 29.24 -50.60 24.33
N GLU A 326 28.61 -51.30 23.38
CA GLU A 326 27.21 -51.12 23.02
C GLU A 326 26.28 -52.12 23.75
N PHE A 327 25.08 -51.67 24.11
CA PHE A 327 24.07 -52.58 24.68
C PHE A 327 23.49 -53.51 23.61
N PRO A 328 23.12 -54.78 23.95
CA PRO A 328 22.58 -55.71 22.97
C PRO A 328 21.32 -55.16 22.29
N SER A 329 21.29 -55.23 20.95
CA SER A 329 20.13 -54.80 20.18
C SER A 329 18.94 -55.75 20.39
N ALA A 330 17.75 -55.33 19.96
CA ALA A 330 16.59 -56.22 19.97
C ALA A 330 16.81 -57.46 19.06
N GLU A 331 17.51 -57.28 17.94
CA GLU A 331 17.82 -58.36 17.00
C GLU A 331 18.79 -59.37 17.63
N ASP A 332 19.85 -58.90 18.28
CA ASP A 332 20.81 -59.71 19.02
C ASP A 332 20.14 -60.56 20.10
N MET A 333 19.22 -59.98 20.88
CA MET A 333 18.44 -60.71 21.88
C MET A 333 17.59 -61.82 21.23
N THR A 334 16.89 -61.54 20.12
CA THR A 334 16.11 -62.59 19.43
C THR A 334 16.98 -63.68 18.80
N MET A 335 18.24 -63.40 18.45
CA MET A 335 19.19 -64.43 18.01
C MET A 335 19.64 -65.29 19.19
N ALA A 336 19.91 -64.68 20.35
CA ALA A 336 20.29 -65.41 21.56
C ALA A 336 19.18 -66.36 22.04
N GLU A 337 17.93 -65.88 22.07
CA GLU A 337 16.76 -66.70 22.42
C GLU A 337 16.52 -67.85 21.42
N ARG A 338 16.73 -67.62 20.11
CA ARG A 338 16.67 -68.67 19.08
C ARG A 338 17.76 -69.71 19.28
N ALA A 339 19.01 -69.32 19.53
CA ALA A 339 20.11 -70.24 19.79
C ALA A 339 19.85 -71.12 21.04
N LEU A 340 19.26 -70.55 22.10
CA LEU A 340 18.84 -71.29 23.28
C LEU A 340 17.72 -72.29 22.98
N HIS A 341 16.73 -71.88 22.17
CA HIS A 341 15.64 -72.77 21.76
C HIS A 341 16.15 -73.94 20.89
N GLU A 342 17.04 -73.67 19.93
CA GLU A 342 17.69 -74.70 19.12
C GLU A 342 18.55 -75.64 19.97
N MET A 343 19.32 -75.15 20.94
CA MET A 343 20.11 -75.98 21.85
C MET A 343 19.22 -76.90 22.71
N ARG A 344 18.11 -76.35 23.25
CA ARG A 344 17.12 -77.14 24.01
C ARG A 344 16.44 -78.20 23.14
N ALA A 345 16.17 -77.90 21.86
CA ALA A 345 15.61 -78.87 20.91
C ALA A 345 16.63 -79.96 20.53
N LEU A 346 17.89 -79.60 20.33
CA LEU A 346 18.99 -80.53 20.01
C LEU A 346 19.17 -81.61 21.08
N ILE A 347 19.09 -81.23 22.36
CA ILE A 347 19.20 -82.17 23.50
C ILE A 347 17.98 -83.09 23.60
N ARG A 348 16.76 -82.59 23.34
CA ARG A 348 15.56 -83.44 23.29
C ARG A 348 15.68 -84.48 22.19
N LEU A 349 16.10 -84.08 20.98
CA LEU A 349 16.32 -85.01 19.87
C LEU A 349 17.39 -86.06 20.20
N MET A 350 18.48 -85.67 20.85
CA MET A 350 19.50 -86.63 21.33
C MET A 350 18.91 -87.62 22.34
N GLN A 351 18.16 -87.15 23.34
CA GLN A 351 17.51 -88.00 24.34
C GLN A 351 16.45 -88.94 23.73
N GLU A 352 15.68 -88.46 22.75
CA GLU A 352 14.73 -89.26 21.99
C GLU A 352 15.42 -90.33 21.14
N GLU A 353 16.56 -90.05 20.51
CA GLU A 353 17.31 -91.07 19.76
C GLU A 353 18.00 -92.09 20.69
N VAL A 354 18.45 -91.70 21.89
CA VAL A 354 18.86 -92.65 22.94
C VAL A 354 17.69 -93.57 23.33
N ALA A 355 16.50 -93.00 23.57
CA ALA A 355 15.31 -93.78 23.93
C ALA A 355 14.84 -94.70 22.78
N LYS A 356 14.85 -94.22 21.53
CA LYS A 356 14.52 -95.03 20.34
C LYS A 356 15.55 -96.12 20.08
N ALA A 357 16.84 -95.91 20.37
CA ALA A 357 17.85 -96.97 20.29
C ALA A 357 17.57 -98.10 21.31
N GLN A 358 17.15 -97.73 22.53
CA GLN A 358 16.71 -98.68 23.56
C GLN A 358 15.38 -99.38 23.22
N GLU A 359 14.44 -98.70 22.55
CA GLU A 359 13.21 -99.33 22.04
C GLU A 359 13.45 -100.21 20.81
N ARG A 360 14.32 -99.82 19.86
CA ARG A 360 14.62 -100.63 18.66
C ARG A 360 15.20 -101.99 19.04
N LYS A 361 16.07 -102.05 20.06
CA LYS A 361 16.53 -103.31 20.66
C LYS A 361 15.42 -104.19 21.28
N LYS A 362 14.22 -103.64 21.52
CA LYS A 362 13.03 -104.39 21.98
C LYS A 362 12.02 -104.65 20.86
N LYS A 363 11.98 -103.81 19.83
CA LYS A 363 11.04 -103.89 18.70
C LYS A 363 11.59 -104.66 17.50
N GLU A 364 12.91 -104.87 17.42
CA GLU A 364 13.54 -105.83 16.49
C GLU A 364 13.13 -107.29 16.76
N GLU A 365 12.49 -107.59 17.90
CA GLU A 365 11.82 -108.88 18.18
C GLU A 365 10.30 -108.88 17.87
N GLU A 366 9.66 -107.73 17.58
CA GLU A 366 8.20 -107.61 17.46
C GLU A 366 7.68 -107.06 16.09
N GLU A 367 8.53 -106.43 15.27
CA GLU A 367 8.09 -105.73 14.04
C GLU A 367 8.26 -106.50 12.70
N GLU A 368 8.38 -107.84 12.69
CA GLU A 368 8.21 -108.63 11.45
C GLU A 368 6.73 -108.73 11.01
N VAL A 369 5.77 -108.43 11.91
CA VAL A 369 4.35 -108.76 11.72
C VAL A 369 3.49 -107.63 11.15
N GLN A 370 3.87 -106.35 11.25
CA GLN A 370 2.97 -105.22 10.93
C GLN A 370 3.38 -104.30 9.77
N SER A 371 4.24 -104.78 8.85
CA SER A 371 4.46 -104.17 7.52
C SER A 371 3.26 -104.33 6.55
N ARG A 372 2.03 -104.47 7.08
CA ARG A 372 0.79 -104.62 6.31
C ARG A 372 -0.42 -104.02 7.01
N LYS A 373 -0.50 -102.69 7.06
CA LYS A 373 -1.76 -101.92 6.93
C LYS A 373 -1.49 -100.43 6.70
N GLN A 374 -2.04 -99.95 5.57
CA GLN A 374 -2.62 -98.61 5.40
C GLN A 374 -1.68 -97.42 5.75
N ALA A 375 -1.02 -96.75 4.80
CA ALA A 375 -1.54 -96.30 3.50
C ALA A 375 -2.87 -95.51 3.57
N GLU A 376 -3.18 -94.94 4.75
CA GLU A 376 -4.28 -93.99 4.98
C GLU A 376 -3.75 -92.65 5.53
N LEU A 377 -2.83 -92.04 4.77
CA LEU A 377 -2.50 -90.61 4.90
C LEU A 377 -2.77 -89.91 3.56
N HIS A 378 -4.04 -89.89 3.18
CA HIS A 378 -4.56 -88.93 2.21
C HIS A 378 -5.61 -88.03 2.89
N ALA A 379 -5.60 -86.74 2.51
CA ALA A 379 -6.53 -85.71 2.92
C ALA A 379 -6.64 -85.42 4.43
N GLN A 380 -5.95 -84.36 4.87
CA GLN A 380 -6.54 -83.09 5.35
C GLN A 380 -5.38 -82.20 5.87
N GLN A 381 -5.33 -80.88 5.65
CA GLN A 381 -6.28 -79.98 5.01
C GLN A 381 -5.52 -78.77 4.45
N GLU A 382 -5.62 -78.51 3.15
CA GLU A 382 -5.15 -77.24 2.56
C GLU A 382 -6.18 -76.14 2.87
N ALA A 383 -6.07 -75.56 4.06
CA ALA A 383 -6.99 -74.55 4.54
C ALA A 383 -6.50 -73.12 4.20
N GLN A 384 -7.32 -72.41 3.44
CA GLN A 384 -7.47 -70.95 3.47
C GLN A 384 -6.35 -70.08 2.86
N LYS A 385 -6.28 -70.07 1.53
CA LYS A 385 -6.16 -68.79 0.80
C LYS A 385 -7.55 -68.20 0.54
N LYS A 386 -7.91 -67.11 1.24
CA LYS A 386 -8.59 -65.90 0.69
C LYS A 386 -9.12 -64.95 1.79
N ALA A 387 -8.36 -63.88 2.03
CA ALA A 387 -8.88 -62.54 2.31
C ALA A 387 -8.12 -61.63 1.30
N ALA A 388 -8.75 -61.09 0.26
CA ALA A 388 -9.72 -60.00 0.23
C ALA A 388 -9.03 -58.64 0.14
N GLU A 389 -8.87 -58.11 -1.09
CA GLU A 389 -8.48 -56.70 -1.29
C GLU A 389 -8.82 -56.17 -2.69
N SER A 390 -8.81 -54.83 -2.81
CA SER A 390 -8.97 -54.05 -4.05
C SER A 390 -10.39 -54.04 -4.67
N ALA A 391 -11.26 -53.18 -4.12
CA ALA A 391 -12.44 -52.63 -4.83
C ALA A 391 -12.87 -51.26 -4.28
N LYS A 392 -11.99 -50.24 -4.26
CA LYS A 392 -12.38 -48.84 -3.97
C LYS A 392 -11.33 -47.76 -4.34
N GLU A 393 -11.01 -47.57 -5.62
CA GLU A 393 -10.45 -46.28 -6.06
C GLU A 393 -10.77 -45.91 -7.51
N LYS A 394 -11.88 -45.18 -7.73
CA LYS A 394 -12.16 -44.45 -8.98
C LYS A 394 -13.16 -43.30 -8.76
N ALA A 395 -12.81 -42.35 -7.88
CA ALA A 395 -13.63 -41.17 -7.59
C ALA A 395 -12.83 -39.93 -7.14
N LYS A 396 -11.71 -39.59 -7.81
CA LYS A 396 -10.94 -38.36 -7.46
C LYS A 396 -10.11 -37.74 -8.60
N ARG A 397 -10.76 -37.27 -9.68
CA ARG A 397 -10.12 -36.40 -10.70
C ARG A 397 -11.04 -35.29 -11.23
N LYS A 398 -11.24 -34.26 -10.40
CA LYS A 398 -11.52 -32.85 -10.78
C LYS A 398 -10.94 -31.96 -9.67
N GLY A 399 -9.62 -31.78 -9.68
CA GLY A 399 -8.90 -30.85 -8.79
C GLY A 399 -8.63 -29.52 -9.48
N LEU A 400 -8.43 -28.45 -8.72
CA LEU A 400 -7.87 -27.20 -9.22
C LEU A 400 -6.41 -27.42 -9.64
N GLN A 401 -5.87 -26.51 -10.45
CA GLN A 401 -4.51 -26.64 -10.96
C GLN A 401 -3.52 -25.96 -10.01
N ASN A 402 -2.43 -26.65 -9.64
CA ASN A 402 -1.35 -26.07 -8.83
C ASN A 402 -0.43 -25.14 -9.66
N SER A 403 -0.96 -24.51 -10.70
CA SER A 403 -0.20 -23.96 -11.82
C SER A 403 -0.97 -22.86 -12.54
N ALA A 404 -0.31 -21.75 -12.81
CA ALA A 404 -0.73 -20.81 -13.84
C ALA A 404 -0.89 -21.51 -15.20
N GLU A 405 -1.85 -21.04 -16.01
CA GLU A 405 -2.00 -21.50 -17.41
C GLU A 405 -0.71 -21.32 -18.20
N ASP A 406 -0.44 -22.23 -19.14
CA ASP A 406 0.78 -22.20 -19.97
C ASP A 406 0.94 -20.89 -20.76
N SER A 407 -0.18 -20.26 -21.15
CA SER A 407 -0.17 -18.93 -21.79
C SER A 407 0.38 -17.84 -20.86
N THR A 408 -0.04 -17.82 -19.58
CA THR A 408 0.47 -16.88 -18.57
C THR A 408 1.93 -17.16 -18.25
N ARG A 409 2.32 -18.44 -18.12
CA ARG A 409 3.70 -18.87 -17.86
C ARG A 409 4.66 -18.44 -18.97
N LYS A 410 4.26 -18.57 -20.23
CA LYS A 410 5.06 -18.13 -21.38
C LYS A 410 5.26 -16.61 -21.37
N TRP A 411 4.17 -15.85 -21.28
CA TRP A 411 4.23 -14.39 -21.21
C TRP A 411 5.11 -13.88 -20.06
N TYR A 412 5.05 -14.49 -18.89
CA TYR A 412 5.94 -14.18 -17.76
C TYR A 412 7.42 -14.41 -18.12
N LYS A 413 7.77 -15.54 -18.76
CA LYS A 413 9.16 -15.80 -19.19
C LYS A 413 9.64 -14.78 -20.20
N ASP A 414 8.87 -14.57 -21.28
CA ASP A 414 9.19 -13.63 -22.35
C ASP A 414 9.47 -12.21 -21.78
N LEU A 415 8.69 -11.80 -20.78
CA LEU A 415 8.84 -10.54 -20.05
C LEU A 415 10.11 -10.48 -19.17
N GLN A 416 10.41 -11.54 -18.40
CA GLN A 416 11.64 -11.62 -17.61
C GLN A 416 12.89 -11.63 -18.51
N GLU A 417 12.83 -12.30 -19.65
CA GLU A 417 13.89 -12.33 -20.67
C GLU A 417 14.06 -10.96 -21.35
N SER A 418 12.98 -10.21 -21.58
CA SER A 418 13.04 -8.81 -22.03
C SER A 418 13.76 -7.91 -21.01
N ALA A 419 13.40 -8.00 -19.73
CA ALA A 419 14.04 -7.24 -18.67
C ALA A 419 15.52 -7.64 -18.44
N ALA A 420 15.86 -8.92 -18.60
CA ALA A 420 17.25 -9.39 -18.55
C ALA A 420 18.10 -8.83 -19.70
N ARG A 421 17.56 -8.82 -20.94
CA ARG A 421 18.22 -8.17 -22.09
C ARG A 421 18.39 -6.67 -21.88
N CYS A 422 17.38 -5.99 -21.32
CA CYS A 422 17.51 -4.59 -20.92
C CYS A 422 18.62 -4.39 -19.88
N ALA A 423 18.71 -5.25 -18.85
CA ALA A 423 19.77 -5.16 -17.84
C ALA A 423 21.19 -5.34 -18.43
N GLN A 424 21.33 -6.17 -19.47
CA GLN A 424 22.59 -6.35 -20.22
C GLN A 424 22.90 -5.15 -21.12
N SER A 425 21.89 -4.53 -21.75
CA SER A 425 22.07 -3.38 -22.67
C SER A 425 22.80 -2.18 -22.03
N PHE A 426 22.70 -2.01 -20.71
CA PHE A 426 23.36 -0.95 -19.95
C PHE A 426 24.51 -1.43 -19.04
N GLU A 427 25.06 -2.63 -19.27
CA GLU A 427 26.09 -3.23 -18.41
C GLU A 427 27.35 -2.35 -18.24
N GLN A 428 27.76 -1.62 -19.29
CA GLN A 428 28.91 -0.71 -19.24
C GLN A 428 28.65 0.50 -18.32
N LEU A 429 27.44 1.05 -18.34
CA LEU A 429 26.99 2.09 -17.41
C LEU A 429 26.74 1.54 -15.99
N ASN A 430 26.45 0.25 -15.85
CA ASN A 430 26.29 -0.39 -14.54
C ASN A 430 27.63 -0.74 -13.86
N SER A 431 28.64 -1.10 -14.65
CA SER A 431 30.00 -1.46 -14.22
C SER A 431 31.08 -0.45 -14.69
N PRO A 432 30.90 0.87 -14.44
CA PRO A 432 31.74 1.91 -15.02
C PRO A 432 33.18 1.82 -14.53
N LYS A 433 34.13 1.77 -15.47
CA LYS A 433 35.58 1.81 -15.18
C LYS A 433 36.04 3.23 -14.86
N ASP A 434 35.46 4.24 -15.52
CA ASP A 434 35.81 5.65 -15.37
C ASP A 434 34.99 6.40 -14.28
N VAL A 435 35.61 7.43 -13.71
CA VAL A 435 35.06 8.31 -12.66
C VAL A 435 33.93 9.20 -13.20
N GLN A 436 34.01 9.70 -14.45
CA GLN A 436 32.92 10.51 -15.01
C GLN A 436 31.66 9.67 -15.24
N THR A 437 31.82 8.46 -15.77
CA THR A 437 30.70 7.52 -15.95
C THR A 437 30.08 7.08 -14.61
N LYS A 438 30.88 6.89 -13.54
CA LYS A 438 30.37 6.66 -12.17
C LYS A 438 29.51 7.83 -11.67
N LYS A 439 29.97 9.07 -11.88
CA LYS A 439 29.25 10.28 -11.51
C LYS A 439 27.95 10.43 -12.29
N LEU A 440 27.98 10.23 -13.61
CA LEU A 440 26.81 10.27 -14.48
C LEU A 440 25.77 9.21 -14.10
N LYS A 441 26.19 7.96 -13.83
CA LYS A 441 25.32 6.89 -13.32
C LYS A 441 24.55 7.32 -12.07
N LEU A 442 25.25 7.91 -11.10
CA LEU A 442 24.65 8.36 -9.84
C LEU A 442 23.64 9.50 -10.05
N GLU A 443 23.97 10.49 -10.89
CA GLU A 443 23.09 11.62 -11.17
C GLU A 443 21.84 11.17 -11.99
N LEU A 444 22.00 10.27 -12.97
CA LEU A 444 20.87 9.64 -13.69
C LEU A 444 19.97 8.82 -12.77
N GLN A 445 20.56 8.02 -11.87
CA GLN A 445 19.79 7.24 -10.89
C GLN A 445 19.01 8.16 -9.94
N LYS A 446 19.61 9.26 -9.47
CA LYS A 446 18.92 10.28 -8.67
C LYS A 446 17.79 10.96 -9.44
N ALA A 447 18.05 11.39 -10.68
CA ALA A 447 17.04 12.03 -11.54
C ALA A 447 15.83 11.12 -11.82
N ALA A 448 16.04 9.80 -11.92
CA ALA A 448 14.96 8.82 -12.04
C ALA A 448 14.24 8.56 -10.70
N SER A 449 14.98 8.49 -9.59
CA SER A 449 14.45 7.99 -8.31
C SER A 449 13.76 9.07 -7.46
N ILE A 450 14.28 10.30 -7.47
CA ILE A 450 13.80 11.38 -6.60
C ILE A 450 12.38 11.84 -6.96
N PRO A 451 12.00 12.06 -8.24
CA PRO A 451 10.63 12.45 -8.58
C PRO A 451 9.59 11.43 -8.12
N VAL A 452 9.87 10.13 -8.25
CA VAL A 452 9.00 9.05 -7.77
C VAL A 452 8.94 8.98 -6.24
N SER A 453 9.96 9.48 -5.53
CA SER A 453 9.93 9.68 -4.07
C SER A 453 9.20 10.94 -3.61
N GLN A 454 8.85 11.85 -4.52
CA GLN A 454 8.13 13.10 -4.21
C GLN A 454 6.62 13.00 -4.48
N ILE A 455 6.14 11.85 -4.98
CA ILE A 455 4.72 11.61 -5.24
C ILE A 455 3.96 11.59 -3.90
N SER A 456 2.97 12.48 -3.77
CA SER A 456 2.09 12.58 -2.60
C SER A 456 0.63 12.79 -3.02
N SER A 457 -0.29 12.67 -2.07
CA SER A 457 -1.73 12.91 -2.24
C SER A 457 -2.15 14.37 -2.00
N ASN A 458 -1.20 15.31 -1.91
CA ASN A 458 -1.46 16.68 -1.46
C ASN A 458 -2.11 17.58 -2.54
N SER A 459 -1.67 17.48 -3.80
CA SER A 459 -2.13 18.33 -4.90
C SER A 459 -1.88 17.68 -6.27
N GLY A 460 -2.87 17.80 -7.17
CA GLY A 460 -2.78 17.36 -8.55
C GLY A 460 -1.84 18.22 -9.41
N SER A 461 -1.69 19.51 -9.10
CA SER A 461 -0.72 20.38 -9.78
C SER A 461 0.72 19.95 -9.50
N GLN A 462 1.08 19.66 -8.24
CA GLN A 462 2.38 19.07 -7.88
C GLN A 462 2.60 17.69 -8.54
N LEU A 463 1.57 16.84 -8.56
CA LEU A 463 1.64 15.52 -9.20
C LEU A 463 1.92 15.63 -10.70
N ARG A 464 1.32 16.63 -11.37
CA ARG A 464 1.57 16.94 -12.78
C ARG A 464 3.00 17.43 -13.02
N GLU A 465 3.58 18.25 -12.15
CA GLU A 465 4.99 18.62 -12.28
C GLU A 465 5.92 17.40 -12.20
N ILE A 466 5.65 16.47 -11.28
CA ILE A 466 6.44 15.24 -11.12
C ILE A 466 6.33 14.39 -12.39
N PHE A 467 5.12 14.22 -12.92
CA PHE A 467 4.89 13.55 -14.20
C PHE A 467 5.68 14.20 -15.35
N ASP A 468 5.61 15.53 -15.49
CA ASP A 468 6.32 16.26 -16.53
C ASP A 468 7.85 16.18 -16.36
N LYS A 469 8.36 16.16 -15.12
CA LYS A 469 9.79 15.93 -14.82
C LYS A 469 10.22 14.53 -15.29
N ILE A 470 9.47 13.47 -14.95
CA ILE A 470 9.77 12.10 -15.39
C ILE A 470 9.70 11.98 -16.92
N ASN A 471 8.65 12.51 -17.54
CA ASN A 471 8.46 12.47 -18.98
C ASN A 471 9.56 13.21 -19.75
N LYS A 472 10.02 14.37 -19.26
CA LYS A 472 11.17 15.10 -19.83
C LYS A 472 12.46 14.27 -19.79
N LEU A 473 12.72 13.56 -18.68
CA LEU A 473 13.91 12.71 -18.52
C LEU A 473 13.93 11.55 -19.52
N LEU A 474 12.79 10.87 -19.68
CA LEU A 474 12.62 9.78 -20.65
C LEU A 474 12.68 10.29 -22.10
N SER A 475 12.26 11.53 -22.36
CA SER A 475 12.30 12.17 -23.67
C SER A 475 13.67 12.77 -24.05
N GLY A 476 14.76 12.40 -23.37
CA GLY A 476 16.11 12.92 -23.67
C GLY A 476 16.38 14.36 -23.23
N ARG A 477 15.41 15.06 -22.62
CA ARG A 477 15.53 16.48 -22.28
C ARG A 477 16.26 16.67 -20.95
N GLY A 478 17.05 17.75 -20.87
CA GLY A 478 17.81 18.10 -19.67
C GLY A 478 16.92 18.45 -18.49
N LEU A 479 17.30 18.00 -17.30
CA LEU A 479 16.70 18.32 -16.01
C LEU A 479 17.74 18.86 -15.03
N VAL A 480 17.37 19.91 -14.29
CA VAL A 480 18.19 20.40 -13.19
C VAL A 480 17.93 19.53 -11.96
N SER A 481 18.88 18.66 -11.62
CA SER A 481 18.87 17.83 -10.42
C SER A 481 20.04 18.28 -9.53
N GLY A 482 19.75 18.72 -8.30
CA GLY A 482 20.78 19.16 -7.35
C GLY A 482 21.72 20.26 -7.89
N GLY A 483 21.21 21.17 -8.71
CA GLY A 483 21.97 22.27 -9.32
C GLY A 483 22.76 21.91 -10.59
N LYS A 484 22.62 20.69 -11.14
CA LYS A 484 23.31 20.26 -12.38
C LYS A 484 22.31 19.80 -13.43
N SER A 485 22.61 20.08 -14.70
CA SER A 485 21.81 19.60 -15.84
C SER A 485 22.17 18.15 -16.20
N VAL A 486 21.21 17.26 -16.07
CA VAL A 486 21.32 15.82 -16.35
C VAL A 486 20.37 15.46 -17.50
N SER A 487 20.84 14.69 -18.48
CA SER A 487 20.03 14.19 -19.59
C SER A 487 20.40 12.75 -19.90
N THR A 488 19.40 11.92 -20.22
CA THR A 488 19.60 10.54 -20.70
C THR A 488 20.40 10.48 -22.01
N SER A 489 20.39 11.55 -22.82
CA SER A 489 21.18 11.69 -24.04
C SER A 489 22.69 11.87 -23.80
N GLN A 490 23.14 12.05 -22.55
CA GLN A 490 24.57 12.16 -22.20
C GLN A 490 25.33 10.82 -22.30
N HIS A 491 24.62 9.69 -22.43
CA HIS A 491 25.23 8.37 -22.60
C HIS A 491 24.31 7.47 -23.46
N PRO A 492 24.82 6.68 -24.43
CA PRO A 492 23.97 5.87 -25.31
C PRO A 492 23.09 4.86 -24.54
N GLN A 493 23.58 4.32 -23.42
CA GLN A 493 22.83 3.41 -22.55
C GLN A 493 21.99 4.13 -21.47
N GLY A 494 21.94 5.47 -21.49
CA GLY A 494 21.33 6.28 -20.43
C GLY A 494 19.80 6.12 -20.36
N LEU A 495 19.14 5.97 -21.51
CA LEU A 495 17.69 5.80 -21.59
C LEU A 495 17.24 4.47 -20.98
N ASP A 496 17.82 3.34 -21.41
CA ASP A 496 17.51 2.01 -20.88
C ASP A 496 17.77 1.92 -19.37
N PHE A 497 18.90 2.46 -18.90
CA PHE A 497 19.24 2.51 -17.48
C PHE A 497 18.21 3.31 -16.66
N VAL A 498 17.77 4.48 -17.15
CA VAL A 498 16.75 5.28 -16.48
C VAL A 498 15.40 4.58 -16.51
N SER A 499 14.97 4.03 -17.65
CA SER A 499 13.72 3.28 -17.78
C SER A 499 13.65 2.11 -16.78
N TYR A 500 14.74 1.34 -16.68
CA TYR A 500 14.89 0.23 -15.73
C TYR A 500 14.85 0.72 -14.28
N LYS A 501 15.62 1.76 -13.93
CA LYS A 501 15.67 2.29 -12.55
C LYS A 501 14.37 2.96 -12.12
N LEU A 502 13.67 3.60 -13.04
CA LEU A 502 12.36 4.21 -12.83
C LEU A 502 11.29 3.13 -12.54
N ALA A 503 11.25 2.09 -13.37
CA ALA A 503 10.39 0.93 -13.17
C ALA A 503 10.67 0.20 -11.83
N GLU A 504 11.95 -0.04 -11.52
CA GLU A 504 12.39 -0.60 -10.22
C GLU A 504 11.91 0.27 -9.04
N LYS A 505 11.96 1.60 -9.18
CA LYS A 505 11.56 2.54 -8.12
C LYS A 505 10.03 2.62 -7.95
N PHE A 506 9.23 2.54 -9.01
CA PHE A 506 7.77 2.43 -8.87
C PHE A 506 7.38 1.19 -8.06
N VAL A 507 7.95 0.02 -8.37
CA VAL A 507 7.70 -1.21 -7.60
C VAL A 507 8.20 -1.10 -6.16
N LYS A 508 9.35 -0.46 -5.92
CA LYS A 508 9.84 -0.17 -4.55
C LYS A 508 8.88 0.72 -3.75
N GLN A 509 8.22 1.70 -4.37
CA GLN A 509 7.19 2.48 -3.66
C GLN A 509 5.97 1.62 -3.28
N GLY A 510 5.56 0.69 -4.15
CA GLY A 510 4.56 -0.31 -3.79
C GLY A 510 4.99 -1.17 -2.60
N GLU A 511 6.26 -1.55 -2.57
CA GLU A 511 6.83 -2.44 -1.54
C GLU A 511 7.02 -1.77 -0.16
N GLU A 512 7.29 -0.46 -0.12
CA GLU A 512 7.70 0.26 1.10
C GLU A 512 6.63 1.28 1.55
N GLU A 513 6.31 2.25 0.69
CA GLU A 513 5.37 3.33 0.99
C GLU A 513 3.93 2.83 1.01
N VAL A 514 3.46 2.15 -0.05
CA VAL A 514 2.07 1.66 -0.14
C VAL A 514 1.80 0.53 0.87
N ALA A 515 2.83 -0.23 1.26
CA ALA A 515 2.75 -1.23 2.33
C ALA A 515 2.53 -0.63 3.73
N SER A 516 2.86 0.66 3.91
CA SER A 516 2.68 1.41 5.17
C SER A 516 1.46 2.34 5.11
N HIS A 517 1.22 2.94 3.93
CA HIS A 517 0.20 3.94 3.65
C HIS A 517 -0.57 3.53 2.38
N HIS A 518 -1.61 2.70 2.55
CA HIS A 518 -2.36 2.11 1.42
C HIS A 518 -2.91 3.15 0.43
N GLU A 519 -3.23 4.35 0.92
CA GLU A 519 -3.79 5.46 0.12
C GLU A 519 -2.75 6.08 -0.85
N ALA A 520 -1.45 5.90 -0.62
CA ALA A 520 -0.40 6.33 -1.54
C ALA A 520 -0.44 5.57 -2.89
N ALA A 521 -1.13 4.41 -2.95
CA ALA A 521 -1.28 3.63 -4.18
C ALA A 521 -1.81 4.47 -5.35
N PHE A 522 -2.79 5.35 -5.11
CA PHE A 522 -3.49 6.08 -6.16
C PHE A 522 -2.64 7.15 -6.87
N PRO A 523 -1.97 8.10 -6.17
CA PRO A 523 -1.09 9.07 -6.82
C PRO A 523 0.13 8.41 -7.48
N ILE A 524 0.67 7.32 -6.94
CA ILE A 524 1.77 6.58 -7.57
C ILE A 524 1.29 5.87 -8.84
N ALA A 525 0.14 5.18 -8.77
CA ALA A 525 -0.41 4.42 -9.88
C ALA A 525 -0.84 5.28 -11.06
N VAL A 526 -1.43 6.46 -10.83
CA VAL A 526 -1.87 7.32 -11.94
C VAL A 526 -0.68 7.89 -12.72
N VAL A 527 0.43 8.21 -12.03
CA VAL A 527 1.69 8.61 -12.68
C VAL A 527 2.31 7.43 -13.43
N ALA A 528 2.38 6.23 -12.82
CA ALA A 528 2.91 5.04 -13.48
C ALA A 528 2.11 4.66 -14.74
N SER A 529 0.78 4.70 -14.67
CA SER A 529 -0.16 4.47 -15.79
C SER A 529 0.06 5.47 -16.94
N GLY A 530 0.19 6.76 -16.64
CA GLY A 530 0.47 7.77 -17.66
C GLY A 530 1.86 7.64 -18.28
N ILE A 531 2.89 7.31 -17.49
CA ILE A 531 4.25 7.09 -18.01
C ILE A 531 4.28 5.85 -18.90
N TRP A 532 3.53 4.80 -18.58
CA TRP A 532 3.35 3.62 -19.43
C TRP A 532 2.68 3.97 -20.77
N GLU A 533 1.64 4.80 -20.77
CA GLU A 533 0.93 5.23 -21.99
C GLU A 533 1.81 6.07 -22.95
N LEU A 534 2.84 6.74 -22.42
CA LEU A 534 3.83 7.49 -23.19
C LEU A 534 5.08 6.67 -23.55
N HIS A 535 5.56 5.82 -22.63
CA HIS A 535 6.82 5.07 -22.71
C HIS A 535 6.59 3.58 -22.38
N PRO A 536 6.07 2.77 -23.32
CA PRO A 536 5.65 1.39 -23.04
C PRO A 536 6.73 0.48 -22.44
N GLN A 537 8.00 0.69 -22.80
CA GLN A 537 9.16 -0.02 -22.24
C GLN A 537 9.24 0.10 -20.70
N VAL A 538 8.90 1.26 -20.12
CA VAL A 538 8.88 1.45 -18.66
C VAL A 538 7.80 0.59 -18.02
N GLY A 539 6.67 0.41 -18.70
CA GLY A 539 5.57 -0.45 -18.25
C GLY A 539 5.88 -1.94 -18.29
N GLU A 540 6.52 -2.41 -19.36
CA GLU A 540 7.03 -3.79 -19.43
C GLU A 540 8.06 -4.06 -18.33
N LEU A 541 9.00 -3.14 -18.11
CA LEU A 541 9.98 -3.23 -17.03
C LEU A 541 9.32 -3.17 -15.64
N PHE A 542 8.26 -2.37 -15.47
CA PHE A 542 7.48 -2.31 -14.23
C PHE A 542 6.84 -3.67 -13.92
N LEU A 543 6.17 -4.28 -14.91
CA LEU A 543 5.63 -5.64 -14.76
C LEU A 543 6.73 -6.67 -14.49
N ALA A 544 7.88 -6.59 -15.18
CA ALA A 544 8.98 -7.52 -14.96
C ALA A 544 9.51 -7.45 -13.51
N HIS A 545 9.71 -6.23 -12.99
CA HIS A 545 10.12 -6.01 -11.61
C HIS A 545 9.04 -6.45 -10.60
N LEU A 546 7.77 -6.13 -10.87
CA LEU A 546 6.65 -6.50 -10.02
C LEU A 546 6.51 -8.02 -9.94
N HIS A 547 6.49 -8.72 -11.07
CA HIS A 547 6.34 -10.18 -11.12
C HIS A 547 7.54 -10.92 -10.51
N LYS A 548 8.75 -10.35 -10.59
CA LYS A 548 9.95 -10.91 -9.96
C LYS A 548 9.95 -10.74 -8.44
N LYS A 549 9.44 -9.62 -7.92
CA LYS A 549 9.34 -9.34 -6.47
C LYS A 549 8.09 -9.92 -5.83
N CYS A 550 7.00 -10.03 -6.59
CA CYS A 550 5.70 -10.50 -6.18
C CYS A 550 5.18 -11.50 -7.24
N PRO A 551 5.55 -12.79 -7.16
CA PRO A 551 5.06 -13.83 -8.09
C PRO A 551 3.52 -13.93 -8.11
N TYR A 552 2.90 -13.54 -7.00
CA TYR A 552 1.45 -13.47 -6.79
C TYR A 552 0.73 -12.42 -7.65
N ALA A 553 1.47 -11.51 -8.31
CA ALA A 553 0.91 -10.62 -9.34
C ALA A 553 0.67 -11.33 -10.68
N VAL A 554 1.25 -12.53 -10.89
CA VAL A 554 1.09 -13.38 -12.10
C VAL A 554 0.07 -14.52 -11.88
N PRO A 555 -0.57 -14.59 -10.70
CA PRO A 555 -1.03 -15.85 -10.08
C PRO A 555 -0.20 -17.07 -10.48
N HIS A 556 1.09 -17.09 -10.11
CA HIS A 556 1.92 -18.29 -10.24
C HIS A 556 2.58 -18.62 -8.90
N TYR A 557 2.35 -19.84 -8.41
CA TYR A 557 3.11 -20.45 -7.33
C TYR A 557 4.20 -21.36 -7.96
N PRO A 558 5.49 -20.98 -7.92
CA PRO A 558 6.57 -21.85 -8.37
C PRO A 558 6.73 -23.00 -7.35
N PRO A 559 6.68 -24.28 -7.75
CA PRO A 559 7.00 -25.37 -6.83
C PRO A 559 8.51 -25.41 -6.54
N MET A 560 8.88 -25.89 -5.35
CA MET A 560 10.28 -26.16 -5.01
C MET A 560 10.83 -27.22 -5.96
N LYS A 561 11.97 -26.92 -6.61
CA LYS A 561 12.66 -27.89 -7.46
C LYS A 561 13.66 -28.68 -6.63
N GLU A 562 13.81 -29.96 -6.94
CA GLU A 562 14.86 -30.82 -6.37
C GLU A 562 16.23 -30.14 -6.50
N GLY A 563 17.01 -30.13 -5.41
CA GLY A 563 18.32 -29.46 -5.33
C GLY A 563 18.30 -27.95 -5.06
N THR A 564 17.13 -27.29 -4.96
CA THR A 564 17.05 -25.88 -4.52
C THR A 564 17.18 -25.80 -2.99
N THR A 565 17.96 -24.86 -2.45
CA THR A 565 17.99 -24.65 -0.99
C THR A 565 16.69 -24.01 -0.49
N VAL A 566 16.45 -24.05 0.82
CA VAL A 566 15.25 -23.44 1.42
C VAL A 566 15.28 -21.91 1.25
N GLU A 567 16.45 -21.28 1.41
CA GLU A 567 16.64 -19.84 1.23
C GLU A 567 16.42 -19.40 -0.23
N ASP A 568 16.95 -20.18 -1.18
CA ASP A 568 16.77 -19.91 -2.61
C ASP A 568 15.31 -20.07 -3.03
N TYR A 569 14.61 -21.07 -2.49
CA TYR A 569 13.18 -21.26 -2.71
C TYR A 569 12.34 -20.11 -2.10
N GLN A 570 12.65 -19.67 -0.88
CA GLN A 570 12.02 -18.50 -0.27
C GLN A 570 12.27 -17.22 -1.08
N ARG A 571 13.47 -17.04 -1.63
CA ARG A 571 13.77 -15.92 -2.54
C ARG A 571 12.96 -15.99 -3.83
N ILE A 572 12.70 -17.20 -4.37
CA ILE A 572 11.81 -17.42 -5.51
C ILE A 572 10.34 -17.08 -5.18
N LEU A 573 9.89 -17.32 -3.95
CA LEU A 573 8.57 -16.90 -3.45
C LEU A 573 8.48 -15.38 -3.18
N GLY A 574 9.60 -14.65 -3.27
CA GLY A 574 9.65 -13.20 -3.07
C GLY A 574 9.97 -12.77 -1.63
N TYR A 575 10.41 -13.68 -0.76
CA TYR A 575 10.94 -13.31 0.55
C TYR A 575 12.27 -12.58 0.42
N ARG A 576 12.46 -11.54 1.23
CA ARG A 576 13.77 -10.96 1.50
C ARG A 576 14.56 -11.93 2.40
N VAL A 577 15.73 -12.33 1.90
CA VAL A 577 16.73 -13.09 2.64
C VAL A 577 18.00 -12.25 2.65
N ASP A 578 18.50 -11.94 3.83
CA ASP A 578 19.72 -11.18 4.07
C ASP A 578 20.66 -11.92 5.05
N ASP A 579 21.79 -11.32 5.39
CA ASP A 579 22.81 -11.92 6.27
C ASP A 579 22.29 -12.17 7.71
N SER A 580 21.17 -11.54 8.10
CA SER A 580 20.49 -11.76 9.39
C SER A 580 19.41 -12.84 9.36
N GLY A 581 19.06 -13.33 8.16
CA GLY A 581 18.14 -14.44 7.94
C GLY A 581 17.01 -14.12 6.96
N VAL A 582 15.88 -14.80 7.15
CA VAL A 582 14.67 -14.67 6.32
C VAL A 582 13.71 -13.71 7.01
N GLU A 583 13.10 -12.79 6.26
CA GLU A 583 12.14 -11.85 6.83
C GLU A 583 10.91 -12.55 7.46
N GLY A 584 10.33 -11.93 8.49
CA GLY A 584 9.11 -12.43 9.13
C GLY A 584 7.87 -12.34 8.23
N GLN A 585 6.94 -13.30 8.40
CA GLN A 585 5.72 -13.43 7.60
C GLN A 585 4.89 -12.13 7.52
N ASP A 586 4.72 -11.40 8.61
CA ASP A 586 3.97 -10.14 8.65
C ASP A 586 4.63 -9.04 7.79
N SER A 587 5.96 -8.99 7.74
CA SER A 587 6.72 -8.05 6.90
C SER A 587 6.54 -8.41 5.43
N PHE A 588 6.75 -9.69 5.10
CA PHE A 588 6.51 -10.24 3.77
C PHE A 588 5.09 -9.93 3.28
N LEU A 589 4.05 -10.25 4.06
CA LEU A 589 2.66 -10.01 3.69
C LEU A 589 2.35 -8.52 3.48
N LYS A 590 2.89 -7.61 4.32
CA LYS A 590 2.73 -6.16 4.12
C LYS A 590 3.36 -5.69 2.80
N ARG A 591 4.57 -6.14 2.47
CA ARG A 591 5.22 -5.81 1.18
C ARG A 591 4.42 -6.34 -0.01
N MET A 592 3.93 -7.59 0.06
CA MET A 592 3.10 -8.18 -1.00
C MET A 592 1.75 -7.45 -1.14
N SER A 593 1.12 -7.09 -0.02
CA SER A 593 -0.09 -6.26 0.04
C SER A 593 0.12 -4.93 -0.69
N GLY A 594 1.16 -4.18 -0.32
CA GLY A 594 1.47 -2.88 -0.94
C GLY A 594 1.72 -2.97 -2.45
N MET A 595 2.47 -4.00 -2.90
CA MET A 595 2.72 -4.24 -4.32
C MET A 595 1.44 -4.61 -5.10
N ILE A 596 0.56 -5.45 -4.53
CA ILE A 596 -0.73 -5.81 -5.15
C ILE A 596 -1.71 -4.64 -5.13
N ARG A 597 -1.74 -3.81 -4.07
CA ARG A 597 -2.53 -2.58 -4.00
C ARG A 597 -2.10 -1.57 -5.08
N LEU A 598 -0.79 -1.38 -5.25
CA LEU A 598 -0.25 -0.54 -6.33
C LEU A 598 -0.66 -1.09 -7.71
N TYR A 599 -0.49 -2.40 -7.94
CA TYR A 599 -0.89 -3.05 -9.19
C TYR A 599 -2.40 -2.89 -9.47
N ALA A 600 -3.25 -3.13 -8.47
CA ALA A 600 -4.70 -2.97 -8.52
C ALA A 600 -5.14 -1.52 -8.80
N ALA A 601 -4.35 -0.53 -8.36
CA ALA A 601 -4.57 0.87 -8.71
C ALA A 601 -4.12 1.19 -10.15
N VAL A 602 -2.98 0.65 -10.62
CA VAL A 602 -2.48 0.87 -12.01
C VAL A 602 -3.47 0.37 -13.06
N ILE A 603 -4.11 -0.79 -12.86
CA ILE A 603 -5.07 -1.36 -13.83
C ILE A 603 -6.38 -0.58 -14.00
N GLN A 604 -6.73 0.29 -13.05
CA GLN A 604 -8.00 1.03 -13.05
C GLN A 604 -7.85 2.54 -13.30
N LEU A 605 -6.69 3.12 -12.97
CA LEU A 605 -6.43 4.55 -13.12
C LEU A 605 -5.84 4.89 -14.48
N ARG A 606 -6.22 6.05 -15.01
CA ARG A 606 -5.63 6.66 -16.21
C ARG A 606 -5.17 8.08 -15.90
N TRP A 607 -4.09 8.50 -16.54
CA TRP A 607 -3.64 9.88 -16.51
C TRP A 607 -4.66 10.84 -17.16
N PRO A 608 -5.17 11.86 -16.44
CA PRO A 608 -6.29 12.67 -16.94
C PRO A 608 -5.88 13.70 -18.00
N TYR A 609 -4.59 14.07 -18.10
CA TYR A 609 -4.09 15.07 -19.04
C TYR A 609 -3.53 14.47 -20.35
N GLY A 610 -3.85 13.21 -20.65
CA GLY A 610 -3.40 12.53 -21.87
C GLY A 610 -4.23 12.88 -23.12
N ALA A 611 -3.58 13.11 -24.25
CA ALA A 611 -4.25 13.44 -25.52
C ALA A 611 -4.82 12.23 -26.29
N LYS A 612 -4.52 11.00 -25.87
CA LYS A 612 -4.95 9.77 -26.55
C LYS A 612 -6.27 9.25 -25.96
N GLN A 613 -7.24 8.94 -26.82
CA GLN A 613 -8.48 8.23 -26.44
C GLN A 613 -8.38 6.69 -26.57
N GLY A 614 -7.16 6.14 -26.67
CA GLY A 614 -6.95 4.68 -26.78
C GLY A 614 -7.32 3.91 -25.51
N SER A 615 -7.28 2.58 -25.56
CA SER A 615 -7.33 1.74 -24.36
C SER A 615 -6.08 1.92 -23.50
N ALA A 616 -6.22 1.87 -22.17
CA ALA A 616 -5.07 1.84 -21.26
C ALA A 616 -4.17 0.63 -21.58
N PRO A 617 -2.84 0.75 -21.53
CA PRO A 617 -1.93 -0.32 -21.97
C PRO A 617 -2.01 -1.58 -21.10
N HIS A 618 -2.48 -1.47 -19.86
CA HIS A 618 -2.65 -2.58 -18.93
C HIS A 618 -3.91 -2.37 -18.08
N GLY A 619 -5.09 -2.57 -18.68
CA GLY A 619 -6.39 -2.22 -18.08
C GLY A 619 -7.06 -3.28 -17.21
N LEU A 620 -8.32 -3.02 -16.85
CA LEU A 620 -9.17 -3.87 -16.00
C LEU A 620 -9.36 -5.32 -16.48
N ASN A 621 -9.11 -5.61 -17.76
CA ASN A 621 -9.06 -6.96 -18.30
C ASN A 621 -7.97 -7.82 -17.64
N HIS A 622 -6.83 -7.24 -17.29
CA HIS A 622 -5.79 -7.92 -16.53
C HIS A 622 -6.18 -8.14 -15.07
N GLY A 623 -7.01 -7.25 -14.50
CA GLY A 623 -7.59 -7.45 -13.17
C GLY A 623 -8.60 -8.59 -13.11
N TRP A 624 -9.46 -8.70 -14.12
CA TRP A 624 -10.37 -9.85 -14.27
C TRP A 624 -9.58 -11.16 -14.41
N ARG A 625 -8.56 -11.18 -15.29
CA ARG A 625 -7.68 -12.35 -15.46
C ARG A 625 -6.96 -12.73 -14.16
N TRP A 626 -6.47 -11.75 -13.41
CA TRP A 626 -5.82 -11.96 -12.11
C TRP A 626 -6.76 -12.64 -11.12
N LEU A 627 -7.98 -12.12 -10.92
CA LEU A 627 -8.97 -12.73 -10.03
C LEU A 627 -9.35 -14.15 -10.47
N ALA A 628 -9.70 -14.34 -11.75
CA ALA A 628 -10.09 -15.65 -12.25
C ALA A 628 -8.96 -16.68 -12.08
N GLN A 629 -7.71 -16.31 -12.36
CA GLN A 629 -6.57 -17.22 -12.22
C GLN A 629 -6.20 -17.48 -10.75
N MET A 630 -6.36 -16.49 -9.84
CA MET A 630 -6.21 -16.72 -8.39
C MET A 630 -7.23 -17.71 -7.84
N LEU A 631 -8.49 -17.68 -8.32
CA LEU A 631 -9.57 -18.57 -7.86
C LEU A 631 -9.55 -19.97 -8.52
N ASN A 632 -8.81 -20.13 -9.63
CA ASN A 632 -8.64 -21.41 -10.33
C ASN A 632 -7.47 -22.27 -9.80
N MET A 633 -6.69 -21.75 -8.85
CA MET A 633 -5.60 -22.45 -8.16
C MET A 633 -5.98 -22.80 -6.73
N GLU A 634 -5.30 -23.77 -6.12
CA GLU A 634 -5.52 -24.06 -4.69
C GLU A 634 -4.94 -22.92 -3.81
N PRO A 635 -5.67 -22.44 -2.78
CA PRO A 635 -5.20 -21.32 -1.97
C PRO A 635 -3.97 -21.67 -1.13
N LEU A 636 -3.00 -20.76 -1.09
CA LEU A 636 -1.96 -20.71 -0.06
C LEU A 636 -2.51 -20.06 1.21
N ALA A 637 -2.22 -20.67 2.36
CA ALA A 637 -2.57 -20.16 3.69
C ALA A 637 -2.05 -18.72 3.90
N ASP A 638 -2.88 -17.87 4.51
CA ASP A 638 -2.64 -16.46 4.84
C ASP A 638 -2.44 -15.50 3.64
N ILE A 639 -1.56 -15.86 2.70
CA ILE A 639 -1.24 -15.10 1.48
C ILE A 639 -2.48 -14.87 0.62
N THR A 640 -3.20 -15.94 0.24
CA THR A 640 -4.29 -15.85 -0.74
C THR A 640 -5.44 -14.98 -0.21
N ALA A 641 -5.81 -15.15 1.05
CA ALA A 641 -6.87 -14.37 1.69
C ALA A 641 -6.49 -12.88 1.81
N THR A 642 -5.23 -12.59 2.18
CA THR A 642 -4.70 -11.23 2.26
C THR A 642 -4.75 -10.54 0.90
N LEU A 643 -4.13 -11.15 -0.13
CA LEU A 643 -4.02 -10.53 -1.46
C LEU A 643 -5.38 -10.40 -2.17
N LEU A 644 -6.30 -11.36 -2.00
CA LEU A 644 -7.67 -11.23 -2.52
C LEU A 644 -8.41 -10.06 -1.84
N PHE A 645 -8.30 -9.89 -0.53
CA PHE A 645 -8.90 -8.75 0.18
C PHE A 645 -8.31 -7.43 -0.31
N ASP A 646 -6.99 -7.31 -0.32
CA ASP A 646 -6.29 -6.08 -0.69
C ASP A 646 -6.57 -5.65 -2.15
N PHE A 647 -6.63 -6.62 -3.07
CA PHE A 647 -6.96 -6.38 -4.46
C PHE A 647 -8.43 -5.96 -4.66
N LEU A 648 -9.37 -6.63 -3.97
CA LEU A 648 -10.80 -6.32 -4.06
C LEU A 648 -11.15 -5.00 -3.37
N GLU A 649 -10.46 -4.62 -2.29
CA GLU A 649 -10.63 -3.32 -1.65
C GLU A 649 -10.22 -2.18 -2.59
N VAL A 650 -9.13 -2.35 -3.36
CA VAL A 650 -8.64 -1.32 -4.28
C VAL A 650 -9.41 -1.29 -5.61
N CYS A 651 -9.58 -2.43 -6.28
CA CYS A 651 -10.09 -2.49 -7.66
C CYS A 651 -11.51 -3.09 -7.79
N GLY A 652 -12.07 -3.65 -6.71
CA GLY A 652 -13.39 -4.29 -6.74
C GLY A 652 -14.52 -3.35 -7.18
N HIS A 653 -14.46 -2.06 -6.84
CA HIS A 653 -15.45 -1.08 -7.31
C HIS A 653 -15.42 -0.90 -8.84
N ALA A 654 -14.24 -0.78 -9.44
CA ALA A 654 -14.08 -0.62 -10.88
C ALA A 654 -14.46 -1.89 -11.64
N LEU A 655 -14.06 -3.06 -11.13
CA LEU A 655 -14.42 -4.37 -11.72
C LEU A 655 -15.92 -4.64 -11.64
N MET A 656 -16.57 -4.31 -10.51
CA MET A 656 -18.03 -4.37 -10.36
C MET A 656 -18.72 -3.45 -11.38
N LYS A 657 -18.22 -2.21 -11.58
CA LYS A 657 -18.80 -1.27 -12.56
C LYS A 657 -18.66 -1.76 -14.00
N GLN A 658 -17.51 -2.36 -14.34
CA GLN A 658 -17.19 -2.83 -15.70
C GLN A 658 -17.87 -4.15 -16.08
N TYR A 659 -17.87 -5.13 -15.17
CA TYR A 659 -18.32 -6.51 -15.46
C TYR A 659 -19.64 -6.90 -14.79
N GLN A 660 -20.18 -6.04 -13.91
CA GLN A 660 -21.53 -6.11 -13.36
C GLN A 660 -21.92 -7.51 -12.84
N SER A 661 -22.87 -8.18 -13.49
CA SER A 661 -23.38 -9.50 -13.08
C SER A 661 -22.33 -10.61 -13.12
N GLN A 662 -21.35 -10.56 -14.04
CA GLN A 662 -20.29 -11.55 -14.09
C GLN A 662 -19.34 -11.43 -12.89
N PHE A 663 -19.07 -10.20 -12.45
CA PHE A 663 -18.29 -9.96 -11.24
C PHE A 663 -19.02 -10.46 -9.98
N TRP A 664 -20.32 -10.21 -9.85
CA TRP A 664 -21.08 -10.75 -8.72
C TRP A 664 -21.12 -12.28 -8.68
N LYS A 665 -21.19 -12.97 -9.83
CA LYS A 665 -21.04 -14.43 -9.89
C LYS A 665 -19.68 -14.89 -9.36
N LEU A 666 -18.60 -14.17 -9.68
CA LEU A 666 -17.25 -14.48 -9.20
C LEU A 666 -17.10 -14.21 -7.69
N ILE A 667 -17.78 -13.19 -7.15
CA ILE A 667 -17.84 -12.94 -5.70
C ILE A 667 -18.63 -14.04 -4.96
N LEU A 668 -19.75 -14.52 -5.53
CA LEU A 668 -20.49 -15.65 -4.96
C LEU A 668 -19.67 -16.95 -5.00
N LEU A 669 -18.99 -17.24 -6.11
CA LEU A 669 -18.06 -18.38 -6.21
C LEU A 669 -16.95 -18.31 -5.13
N LEU A 670 -16.36 -17.13 -4.92
CA LEU A 670 -15.38 -16.90 -3.87
C LEU A 670 -15.99 -17.17 -2.47
N GLN A 671 -17.23 -16.74 -2.23
CA GLN A 671 -17.89 -16.93 -0.94
C GLN A 671 -18.28 -18.39 -0.68
N GLU A 672 -18.89 -19.07 -1.65
CA GLU A 672 -19.56 -20.36 -1.48
C GLU A 672 -18.60 -21.55 -1.71
N GLU A 673 -17.74 -21.48 -2.73
CA GLU A 673 -16.86 -22.61 -3.13
C GLU A 673 -15.40 -22.41 -2.71
N TYR A 674 -14.91 -21.17 -2.67
CA TYR A 674 -13.49 -20.90 -2.43
C TYR A 674 -13.14 -20.65 -0.96
N PHE A 675 -14.00 -20.01 -0.16
CA PHE A 675 -13.77 -19.88 1.28
C PHE A 675 -13.54 -21.21 2.01
N PRO A 676 -14.34 -22.28 1.80
CA PRO A 676 -14.10 -23.56 2.45
C PRO A 676 -12.70 -24.13 2.18
N ARG A 677 -12.12 -23.84 1.01
CA ARG A 677 -10.74 -24.22 0.66
C ARG A 677 -9.71 -23.41 1.43
N ILE A 678 -9.90 -22.08 1.51
CA ILE A 678 -9.06 -21.19 2.31
C ILE A 678 -9.09 -21.60 3.79
N GLU A 679 -10.28 -21.90 4.33
CA GLU A 679 -10.47 -22.35 5.71
C GLU A 679 -9.84 -23.73 5.96
N ALA A 680 -9.82 -24.63 4.97
CA ALA A 680 -9.19 -25.94 5.09
C ALA A 680 -7.64 -25.91 5.08
N VAL A 681 -7.01 -24.93 4.42
CA VAL A 681 -5.55 -24.79 4.37
C VAL A 681 -4.97 -23.88 5.45
N THR A 682 -5.80 -23.04 6.08
CA THR A 682 -5.34 -21.99 7.01
C THR A 682 -5.44 -22.47 8.46
N SER A 683 -4.32 -22.39 9.20
CA SER A 683 -4.30 -22.74 10.62
C SER A 683 -5.11 -21.74 11.47
N SER A 684 -5.62 -22.17 12.63
CA SER A 684 -6.45 -21.33 13.51
C SER A 684 -5.77 -20.02 13.93
N GLY A 685 -4.44 -20.00 14.08
CA GLY A 685 -3.65 -18.81 14.37
C GLY A 685 -3.52 -17.80 13.22
N GLN A 686 -3.83 -18.19 11.99
CA GLN A 686 -3.68 -17.37 10.77
C GLN A 686 -5.04 -16.94 10.17
N MET A 687 -6.15 -17.22 10.85
CA MET A 687 -7.51 -16.92 10.35
C MET A 687 -7.83 -15.42 10.23
N GLY A 688 -7.02 -14.53 10.80
CA GLY A 688 -7.27 -13.07 10.76
C GLY A 688 -7.38 -12.49 9.33
N SER A 689 -6.64 -13.04 8.37
CA SER A 689 -6.74 -12.64 6.96
C SER A 689 -8.01 -13.15 6.29
N VAL A 690 -8.45 -14.36 6.63
CA VAL A 690 -9.71 -14.96 6.16
C VAL A 690 -10.92 -14.19 6.70
N ILE A 691 -10.90 -13.85 7.99
CA ILE A 691 -11.97 -13.09 8.65
C ILE A 691 -12.16 -11.71 8.01
N ARG A 692 -11.06 -10.98 7.71
CA ARG A 692 -11.11 -9.68 7.03
C ARG A 692 -11.78 -9.78 5.65
N LEU A 693 -11.36 -10.75 4.83
CA LEU A 693 -11.97 -11.00 3.52
C LEU A 693 -13.46 -11.37 3.66
N LYS A 694 -13.82 -12.22 4.63
CA LYS A 694 -15.21 -12.67 4.89
C LYS A 694 -16.11 -11.51 5.30
N GLN A 695 -15.65 -10.63 6.19
CA GLN A 695 -16.37 -9.42 6.59
C GLN A 695 -16.57 -8.45 5.42
N PHE A 696 -15.52 -8.20 4.63
CA PHE A 696 -15.57 -7.32 3.46
C PHE A 696 -16.58 -7.80 2.41
N LEU A 697 -16.57 -9.10 2.07
CA LEU A 697 -17.52 -9.67 1.12
C LEU A 697 -18.95 -9.68 1.67
N HIS A 698 -19.14 -10.02 2.95
CA HIS A 698 -20.45 -10.00 3.59
C HIS A 698 -21.10 -8.60 3.54
N THR A 699 -20.35 -7.54 3.90
CA THR A 699 -20.83 -6.16 3.79
C THR A 699 -21.11 -5.76 2.34
N SER A 700 -20.26 -6.17 1.39
CA SER A 700 -20.42 -5.85 -0.03
C SER A 700 -21.67 -6.51 -0.64
N LEU A 701 -21.96 -7.75 -0.26
CA LEU A 701 -23.14 -8.50 -0.73
C LEU A 701 -24.44 -8.00 -0.10
N GLN A 702 -24.44 -7.69 1.20
CA GLN A 702 -25.59 -7.09 1.88
C GLN A 702 -25.99 -5.73 1.27
N SER A 703 -24.99 -4.88 0.99
CA SER A 703 -25.21 -3.57 0.35
C SER A 703 -25.36 -3.65 -1.17
N ARG A 704 -25.13 -4.83 -1.78
CA ARG A 704 -25.04 -5.05 -3.23
C ARG A 704 -24.09 -4.08 -3.95
N GLN A 705 -23.07 -3.60 -3.26
CA GLN A 705 -22.13 -2.61 -3.78
C GLN A 705 -20.77 -2.75 -3.11
N ILE A 706 -19.69 -2.77 -3.90
CA ILE A 706 -18.34 -2.55 -3.36
C ILE A 706 -18.12 -1.05 -3.20
N ARG A 707 -17.72 -0.64 -2.00
CA ARG A 707 -17.36 0.76 -1.68
C ARG A 707 -16.16 1.20 -2.52
N ARG A 708 -16.09 2.49 -2.85
CA ARG A 708 -14.87 3.07 -3.43
C ARG A 708 -13.71 2.95 -2.45
N PRO A 709 -12.48 2.73 -2.95
CA PRO A 709 -11.32 2.65 -2.09
C PRO A 709 -11.05 3.99 -1.40
N LYS A 710 -10.48 3.93 -0.19
CA LYS A 710 -9.96 5.12 0.50
C LYS A 710 -8.71 5.60 -0.22
N GLY A 711 -8.56 6.92 -0.35
CA GLY A 711 -7.45 7.54 -1.11
C GLY A 711 -7.67 7.67 -2.62
N GLU A 712 -8.85 7.31 -3.15
CA GLU A 712 -9.16 7.56 -4.58
C GLU A 712 -9.12 9.07 -4.89
N LEU A 713 -8.41 9.44 -5.97
CA LEU A 713 -8.17 10.85 -6.33
C LEU A 713 -9.47 11.53 -6.79
N SER A 714 -9.96 12.45 -5.97
CA SER A 714 -11.18 13.23 -6.23
C SER A 714 -11.00 14.28 -7.33
N SER A 715 -12.12 14.82 -7.85
CA SER A 715 -12.07 16.00 -8.72
C SER A 715 -11.45 17.22 -8.02
N THR A 716 -11.65 17.37 -6.71
CA THR A 716 -11.04 18.48 -5.93
C THR A 716 -9.52 18.39 -5.91
N PHE A 717 -8.93 17.19 -5.80
CA PHE A 717 -7.49 16.97 -5.86
C PHE A 717 -6.88 17.42 -7.21
N TRP A 718 -7.58 17.22 -8.32
CA TRP A 718 -7.11 17.64 -9.64
C TRP A 718 -7.28 19.15 -9.91
N CYS A 719 -8.12 19.83 -9.12
CA CYS A 719 -8.31 21.28 -9.19
C CYS A 719 -7.42 22.07 -8.22
N SER A 720 -6.67 21.39 -7.33
CA SER A 720 -5.68 21.95 -6.40
C SER A 720 -4.24 21.70 -6.86
#